data_AF-A0A317E0D1-F1
#
_entry.id   AF-A0A317E0D1-F1
#
_cell.length_a   1.000
_cell.length_b   1.000
_cell.length_c   1.000
_cell.angle_alpha   90.00
_cell.angle_beta   90.00
_cell.angle_gamma   90.00
#
_symmetry.space_group_name_H-M   'P 1'
#
loop_
_entity.id
_entity.type
_entity.pdbx_description
1 polymer ?
#
loop_
_entity_poly.entity_id
_entity_poly.type
_entity_poly.pdbx_seq_one_letter_code
_entity_poly.pdbx_strand_id
1 'polypeptide(L)'
;MVSGLSRFLRRAPPPRPRLAIVDNWPNLRDSAEREFIARFIRACENLGIECAGAVTSDDLEKLQPDAVILTHEYGCKLTRFPTIAAIWSPQSFFEGDTYRERSIRSCDGYLAGSTELRHFLDDGQHGLGVRKPVAREIFLPTTYRTPHDALAKVPEPSLAYVGIHWDGDRHGLLFEILAERGLVHCYGPAASWSHIGNAYAGPLPFDGRSVQDMLARHGVALCLHHREHRTRNVPSMRIFETLSVGALVICDDIPFAREFLSDIALFVDTRKSMHALADQVAAHLDWIRSHPDDARQRAARGKAWFDECWSLETKIEHVLLPLLDEVKAAGAPALAGTADCDIVFPIDTGEIAALEATLSSIAAAKSPGLDLRIVMVASKAAAHRVEMLAKSARRLGLSVRKVEAPPGPGSTSLWAGLQAAKAPFVALADPAGTVFPHHYRHLVATLLARTEAPAAIATTLDQCRDGEFADAPNFEGPLGRTIAERRAVTVNASFDLRALARFDDAVAANSWVARTEILRSVLGRDPEVDRHYVAYLLLLAASRGPLAPSGSVTAVRFGAPRDQAAVGRDPVARRLRRRISRLTFPYATTIGQLTAAGEPQPVATDDAPPPGTVTPLDFGDSAHGGPALQEHAALTGFLSPEQQGAWSRQTTAIAEIALAAEAASAGGWLALEIMAAHDDTGARVIDVELPERHALRLEAVDWTWHRIIVPFAPSARGNLPIRLTVDRLRAITGGDKHPHGIGLCLRSVALARQPEDFPDLTREIPSHSFSSYEQGDFAQVEVKFSYSNNICTSLKMQRIENNYSIEFDMGDMWPDERIDSDYVEFQSNPIYRIYFNGDDHDMARREGLLPERLRNLMLRVRDFPARSLTPERTRLPPPLLNLLRESQARIAALLPPLGH
;
A
#
# COMPACT_ATOMS: atom_id res chain seq x y z
N MET A 1 -42.91 38.17 -50.01
CA MET A 1 -42.52 37.05 -49.14
C MET A 1 -41.47 37.54 -48.17
N VAL A 2 -41.92 38.07 -47.04
CA VAL A 2 -41.10 38.49 -45.89
C VAL A 2 -41.53 37.59 -44.74
N SER A 3 -40.69 36.63 -44.35
CA SER A 3 -40.64 36.00 -43.01
C SER A 3 -39.71 34.79 -43.05
N GLY A 4 -38.62 34.81 -42.27
CA GLY A 4 -37.79 33.61 -42.11
C GLY A 4 -36.41 33.80 -41.47
N LEU A 5 -36.04 35.01 -41.03
CA LEU A 5 -34.70 35.32 -40.54
C LEU A 5 -34.66 35.73 -39.06
N SER A 6 -35.45 35.04 -38.23
CA SER A 6 -35.41 35.24 -36.76
C SER A 6 -35.65 33.94 -36.01
N ARG A 7 -34.55 33.23 -35.66
CA ARG A 7 -34.34 32.43 -34.43
C ARG A 7 -33.14 31.46 -34.58
N PHE A 8 -31.96 32.01 -34.79
CA PHE A 8 -30.74 31.41 -34.22
C PHE A 8 -30.24 32.37 -33.15
N LEU A 9 -30.97 32.41 -32.04
CA LEU A 9 -30.37 32.90 -30.80
C LEU A 9 -29.20 31.95 -30.54
N ARG A 10 -27.97 32.43 -30.73
CA ARG A 10 -26.76 31.78 -30.24
C ARG A 10 -27.01 31.55 -28.75
N ARG A 11 -27.35 30.31 -28.36
CA ARG A 11 -27.32 29.92 -26.96
C ARG A 11 -25.91 30.29 -26.49
N ALA A 12 -25.82 31.08 -25.42
CA ALA A 12 -24.53 31.29 -24.77
C ALA A 12 -23.90 29.90 -24.54
N PRO A 13 -22.58 29.74 -24.78
CA PRO A 13 -21.92 28.51 -24.45
C PRO A 13 -22.26 28.15 -22.98
N PRO A 14 -22.48 26.87 -22.67
CA PRO A 14 -22.76 26.48 -21.30
C PRO A 14 -21.66 27.04 -20.39
N PRO A 15 -22.01 27.46 -19.15
CA PRO A 15 -21.01 27.96 -18.22
C PRO A 15 -19.91 26.90 -18.05
N ARG A 16 -18.65 27.32 -18.20
CA ARG A 16 -17.49 26.45 -17.96
C ARG A 16 -17.48 26.06 -16.47
N PRO A 17 -17.11 24.81 -16.13
CA PRO A 17 -17.09 24.38 -14.74
C PRO A 17 -15.97 25.05 -13.97
N ARG A 18 -16.16 25.21 -12.66
CA ARG A 18 -15.09 25.56 -11.73
C ARG A 18 -14.41 24.29 -11.20
N LEU A 19 -13.10 24.20 -11.34
CA LEU A 19 -12.32 23.04 -10.93
C LEU A 19 -11.49 23.33 -9.68
N ALA A 20 -11.28 22.32 -8.84
CA ALA A 20 -10.23 22.32 -7.83
C ALA A 20 -9.26 21.18 -8.09
N ILE A 21 -7.98 21.40 -7.84
CA ILE A 21 -6.93 20.37 -7.94
C ILE A 21 -6.18 20.25 -6.61
N VAL A 22 -5.98 19.02 -6.13
CA VAL A 22 -5.48 18.78 -4.77
C VAL A 22 -3.97 18.58 -4.74
N ASP A 23 -3.28 19.31 -3.87
CA ASP A 23 -1.89 19.05 -3.47
C ASP A 23 -1.88 17.97 -2.37
N ASN A 24 -1.55 16.74 -2.78
CA ASN A 24 -1.44 15.61 -1.87
C ASN A 24 -0.14 15.62 -1.06
N TRP A 25 0.82 16.50 -1.33
CA TRP A 25 2.13 16.52 -0.66
C TRP A 25 2.44 17.90 -0.08
N PRO A 26 1.57 18.46 0.79
CA PRO A 26 1.70 19.84 1.28
C PRO A 26 2.97 20.10 2.11
N ASN A 27 3.59 19.05 2.64
CA ASN A 27 4.83 19.13 3.44
C ASN A 27 6.12 18.80 2.67
N LEU A 28 6.03 18.49 1.39
CA LEU A 28 7.20 18.51 0.50
C LEU A 28 7.38 19.93 -0.01
N ARG A 29 8.60 20.47 0.02
CA ARG A 29 8.88 21.79 -0.57
C ARG A 29 8.72 21.73 -2.09
N ASP A 30 9.40 20.76 -2.68
CA ASP A 30 9.49 20.52 -4.10
C ASP A 30 8.92 19.11 -4.39
N SER A 31 7.81 19.03 -5.12
CA SER A 31 7.20 17.77 -5.57
C SER A 31 6.71 17.87 -7.02
N ALA A 32 6.80 16.76 -7.76
CA ALA A 32 6.35 16.71 -9.14
C ALA A 32 4.86 17.08 -9.29
N GLU A 33 4.06 16.76 -8.29
CA GLU A 33 2.63 17.08 -8.19
C GLU A 33 2.39 18.58 -8.08
N ARG A 34 3.21 19.32 -7.32
CA ARG A 34 3.10 20.79 -7.23
C ARG A 34 3.37 21.47 -8.56
N GLU A 35 4.41 21.03 -9.24
CA GLU A 35 4.73 21.53 -10.56
C GLU A 35 3.61 21.21 -11.56
N PHE A 36 3.04 20.00 -11.50
CA PHE A 36 1.86 19.63 -12.30
C PHE A 36 0.64 20.50 -11.98
N ILE A 37 0.33 20.74 -10.70
CA ILE A 37 -0.79 21.59 -10.26
C ILE A 37 -0.66 22.99 -10.85
N ALA A 38 0.53 23.58 -10.78
CA ALA A 38 0.77 24.91 -11.34
C ALA A 38 0.54 24.94 -12.87
N ARG A 39 0.98 23.92 -13.60
CA ARG A 39 0.74 23.77 -15.05
C ARG A 39 -0.73 23.58 -15.39
N PHE A 40 -1.43 22.78 -14.58
CA PHE A 40 -2.86 22.53 -14.75
C PHE A 40 -3.70 23.79 -14.58
N ILE A 41 -3.38 24.60 -13.57
CA ILE A 41 -4.03 25.91 -13.37
C ILE A 41 -3.78 26.82 -14.57
N ARG A 42 -2.54 26.91 -15.09
CA ARG A 42 -2.24 27.69 -16.31
C ARG A 42 -3.00 27.20 -17.54
N ALA A 43 -3.10 25.88 -17.73
CA ALA A 43 -3.89 25.32 -18.83
C ALA A 43 -5.38 25.70 -18.70
N CYS A 44 -5.93 25.70 -17.48
CA CYS A 44 -7.29 26.16 -17.22
C CYS A 44 -7.45 27.66 -17.52
N GLU A 45 -6.49 28.50 -17.11
CA GLU A 45 -6.46 29.93 -17.43
C GLU A 45 -6.50 30.16 -18.95
N ASN A 46 -5.70 29.41 -19.72
CA ASN A 46 -5.68 29.47 -21.19
C ASN A 46 -7.03 29.09 -21.82
N LEU A 47 -7.80 28.22 -21.17
CA LEU A 47 -9.13 27.79 -21.61
C LEU A 47 -10.28 28.67 -21.08
N GLY A 48 -9.98 29.66 -20.21
CA GLY A 48 -10.99 30.44 -19.50
C GLY A 48 -11.82 29.61 -18.51
N ILE A 49 -11.21 28.59 -17.91
CA ILE A 49 -11.78 27.72 -16.87
C ILE A 49 -11.24 28.20 -15.51
N GLU A 50 -12.13 28.46 -14.55
CA GLU A 50 -11.71 28.79 -13.19
C GLU A 50 -11.14 27.55 -12.50
N CYS A 51 -9.89 27.62 -12.05
CA CYS A 51 -9.22 26.52 -11.34
C CYS A 51 -8.41 27.04 -10.16
N ALA A 52 -8.47 26.32 -9.03
CA ALA A 52 -7.70 26.63 -7.83
C ALA A 52 -7.07 25.37 -7.20
N GLY A 53 -5.89 25.55 -6.59
CA GLY A 53 -5.27 24.53 -5.75
C GLY A 53 -5.95 24.42 -4.38
N ALA A 54 -6.02 23.21 -3.84
CA ALA A 54 -6.53 22.93 -2.50
C ALA A 54 -5.63 21.91 -1.79
N VAL A 55 -5.57 21.95 -0.45
CA VAL A 55 -4.85 20.95 0.35
C VAL A 55 -5.81 20.09 1.14
N THR A 56 -6.82 20.72 1.75
CA THR A 56 -7.75 20.06 2.68
C THR A 56 -9.18 20.05 2.16
N SER A 57 -10.00 19.17 2.74
CA SER A 57 -11.44 19.14 2.50
C SER A 57 -12.15 20.44 2.91
N ASP A 58 -11.61 21.21 3.86
CA ASP A 58 -12.12 22.53 4.22
C ASP A 58 -11.79 23.60 3.17
N ASP A 59 -10.64 23.51 2.49
CA ASP A 59 -10.32 24.38 1.36
C ASP A 59 -11.31 24.14 0.22
N LEU A 60 -11.62 22.87 -0.07
CA LEU A 60 -12.61 22.50 -1.07
C LEU A 60 -14.02 23.01 -0.71
N GLU A 61 -14.42 22.93 0.57
CA GLU A 61 -15.69 23.51 1.05
C GLU A 61 -15.71 25.04 0.97
N LYS A 62 -14.58 25.74 1.09
CA LYS A 62 -14.53 27.19 0.84
C LYS A 62 -14.62 27.50 -0.65
N LEU A 63 -13.93 26.72 -1.48
CA LEU A 63 -13.89 26.90 -2.93
C LEU A 63 -15.22 26.56 -3.60
N GLN A 64 -16.01 25.61 -3.09
CA GLN A 64 -17.26 25.14 -3.70
C GLN A 64 -17.13 24.71 -5.18
N PRO A 65 -16.12 23.91 -5.58
CA PRO A 65 -15.89 23.58 -6.98
C PRO A 65 -17.01 22.71 -7.59
N ASP A 66 -17.15 22.74 -8.92
CA ASP A 66 -18.01 21.80 -9.64
C ASP A 66 -17.39 20.39 -9.73
N ALA A 67 -16.06 20.30 -9.62
CA ALA A 67 -15.31 19.05 -9.60
C ALA A 67 -13.95 19.21 -8.90
N VAL A 68 -13.46 18.11 -8.32
CA VAL A 68 -12.16 18.00 -7.65
C VAL A 68 -11.30 17.00 -8.40
N ILE A 69 -10.05 17.35 -8.69
CA ILE A 69 -9.05 16.48 -9.31
C ILE A 69 -8.02 16.08 -8.27
N LEU A 70 -7.86 14.79 -8.05
CA LEU A 70 -6.80 14.23 -7.20
C LEU A 70 -5.62 13.82 -8.08
N THR A 71 -4.44 14.29 -7.70
CA THR A 71 -3.18 14.12 -8.45
C THR A 71 -2.39 12.87 -8.06
N HIS A 72 -2.86 12.13 -7.06
CA HIS A 72 -2.12 11.00 -6.50
C HIS A 72 -3.07 10.02 -5.79
N GLU A 73 -2.73 8.74 -5.81
CA GLU A 73 -3.45 7.63 -5.18
C GLU A 73 -3.44 7.64 -3.64
N TYR A 74 -2.71 8.55 -2.99
CA TYR A 74 -2.89 8.80 -1.56
C TYR A 74 -4.14 9.68 -1.31
N GLY A 75 -4.47 10.56 -2.24
CA GLY A 75 -5.64 11.42 -2.15
C GLY A 75 -6.94 10.63 -2.21
N CYS A 76 -7.92 11.05 -1.42
CA CYS A 76 -9.24 10.44 -1.39
C CYS A 76 -10.38 11.47 -1.51
N LYS A 77 -11.58 11.01 -1.85
CA LYS A 77 -12.80 11.81 -1.82
C LYS A 77 -13.19 12.11 -0.38
N LEU A 78 -13.13 13.39 0.00
CA LEU A 78 -13.42 13.87 1.36
C LEU A 78 -14.59 14.87 1.42
N THR A 79 -15.20 15.22 0.29
CA THR A 79 -16.28 16.23 0.22
C THR A 79 -17.42 15.77 -0.66
N ARG A 80 -18.52 16.56 -0.67
CA ARG A 80 -19.69 16.29 -1.51
C ARG A 80 -19.47 16.48 -3.01
N PHE A 81 -18.37 17.11 -3.41
CA PHE A 81 -18.12 17.46 -4.81
C PHE A 81 -17.71 16.21 -5.62
N PRO A 82 -18.08 16.14 -6.91
CA PRO A 82 -17.56 15.12 -7.81
C PRO A 82 -16.03 15.10 -7.77
N THR A 83 -15.45 13.95 -7.45
CA THR A 83 -14.01 13.78 -7.27
C THR A 83 -13.46 12.78 -8.28
N ILE A 84 -12.54 13.23 -9.13
CA ILE A 84 -11.92 12.44 -10.18
C ILE A 84 -10.46 12.18 -9.79
N ALA A 85 -10.07 10.92 -9.73
CA ALA A 85 -8.68 10.54 -9.48
C ALA A 85 -7.91 10.43 -10.78
N ALA A 86 -6.76 11.08 -10.85
CA ALA A 86 -5.81 10.91 -11.93
C ALA A 86 -4.73 9.91 -11.52
N ILE A 87 -4.80 8.72 -12.13
CA ILE A 87 -3.98 7.56 -11.78
C ILE A 87 -3.01 7.32 -12.94
N TRP A 88 -1.81 7.86 -12.79
CA TRP A 88 -0.71 7.72 -13.75
C TRP A 88 0.54 7.08 -13.13
N SER A 89 0.50 6.70 -11.86
CA SER A 89 1.55 5.90 -11.24
C SER A 89 1.47 4.45 -11.76
N PRO A 90 2.60 3.76 -12.00
CA PRO A 90 2.61 2.32 -12.26
C PRO A 90 1.83 1.54 -11.19
N GLN A 91 1.00 0.57 -11.61
CA GLN A 91 0.17 -0.24 -10.71
C GLN A 91 0.96 -0.88 -9.56
N SER A 92 2.18 -1.35 -9.83
CA SER A 92 3.06 -1.98 -8.84
C SER A 92 3.45 -1.07 -7.68
N PHE A 93 3.25 0.25 -7.79
CA PHE A 93 3.54 1.16 -6.69
C PHE A 93 2.48 1.13 -5.59
N PHE A 94 1.21 0.82 -5.91
CA PHE A 94 0.10 0.90 -4.96
C PHE A 94 -0.72 -0.38 -4.81
N GLU A 95 -0.56 -1.35 -5.71
CA GLU A 95 -1.20 -2.65 -5.60
C GLU A 95 -0.78 -3.35 -4.30
N GLY A 96 -1.77 -3.77 -3.50
CA GLY A 96 -1.54 -4.36 -2.18
C GLY A 96 -1.45 -3.34 -1.04
N ASP A 97 -1.36 -2.03 -1.32
CA ASP A 97 -1.45 -0.98 -0.29
C ASP A 97 -2.93 -0.65 -0.02
N THR A 98 -3.42 -1.15 1.11
CA THR A 98 -4.83 -0.98 1.52
C THR A 98 -5.25 0.48 1.68
N TYR A 99 -4.34 1.40 2.04
CA TYR A 99 -4.65 2.81 2.14
C TYR A 99 -4.89 3.40 0.75
N ARG A 100 -3.97 3.17 -0.18
CA ARG A 100 -4.03 3.74 -1.53
C ARG A 100 -5.15 3.13 -2.36
N GLU A 101 -5.37 1.82 -2.27
CA GLU A 101 -6.51 1.19 -2.93
C GLU A 101 -7.85 1.74 -2.43
N ARG A 102 -7.98 1.96 -1.11
CA ARG A 102 -9.18 2.60 -0.53
C ARG A 102 -9.33 4.03 -1.03
N SER A 103 -8.25 4.79 -1.10
CA SER A 103 -8.21 6.15 -1.63
C SER A 103 -8.68 6.21 -3.08
N ILE A 104 -8.16 5.35 -3.96
CA ILE A 104 -8.62 5.24 -5.36
C ILE A 104 -10.11 4.90 -5.40
N ARG A 105 -10.54 3.87 -4.66
CA ARG A 105 -11.94 3.43 -4.66
C ARG A 105 -12.90 4.43 -4.01
N SER A 106 -12.42 5.48 -3.35
CA SER A 106 -13.28 6.53 -2.79
C SER A 106 -13.84 7.50 -3.84
N CYS A 107 -13.19 7.60 -5.00
CA CYS A 107 -13.46 8.61 -6.03
C CYS A 107 -14.71 8.30 -6.86
N ASP A 108 -15.24 9.27 -7.61
CA ASP A 108 -16.45 9.12 -8.42
C ASP A 108 -16.15 8.79 -9.90
N GLY A 109 -14.91 9.02 -10.35
CA GLY A 109 -14.44 8.67 -11.68
C GLY A 109 -12.93 8.73 -11.80
N TYR A 110 -12.41 8.29 -12.94
CA TYR A 110 -10.98 8.02 -13.09
C TYR A 110 -10.41 8.50 -14.43
N LEU A 111 -9.27 9.18 -14.35
CA LEU A 111 -8.36 9.46 -15.46
C LEU A 111 -7.22 8.43 -15.39
N ALA A 112 -7.08 7.60 -16.42
CA ALA A 112 -6.08 6.53 -16.45
C ALA A 112 -4.83 6.95 -17.27
N GLY A 113 -3.64 6.71 -16.73
CA GLY A 113 -2.36 6.98 -17.38
C GLY A 113 -1.91 5.91 -18.38
N SER A 114 -2.53 4.74 -18.39
CA SER A 114 -2.30 3.69 -19.38
C SER A 114 -3.53 2.81 -19.60
N THR A 115 -3.50 2.00 -20.65
CA THR A 115 -4.58 1.04 -20.95
C THR A 115 -4.69 -0.03 -19.85
N GLU A 116 -3.56 -0.48 -19.31
CA GLU A 116 -3.49 -1.44 -18.22
C GLU A 116 -4.09 -0.86 -16.94
N LEU A 117 -3.77 0.39 -16.60
CA LEU A 117 -4.39 1.08 -15.47
C LEU A 117 -5.89 1.25 -15.66
N ARG A 118 -6.35 1.54 -16.88
CA ARG A 118 -7.78 1.59 -17.18
C ARG A 118 -8.46 0.24 -16.91
N HIS A 119 -7.87 -0.88 -17.36
CA HIS A 119 -8.40 -2.21 -17.08
C HIS A 119 -8.42 -2.50 -15.58
N PHE A 120 -7.34 -2.20 -14.85
CA PHE A 120 -7.31 -2.33 -13.39
C PHE A 120 -8.45 -1.55 -12.71
N LEU A 121 -8.69 -0.31 -13.13
CA LEU A 121 -9.75 0.53 -12.60
C LEU A 121 -11.16 0.03 -12.97
N ASP A 122 -11.34 -0.55 -14.16
CA ASP A 122 -12.59 -1.18 -14.57
C ASP A 122 -12.85 -2.48 -13.79
N ASP A 123 -11.84 -3.33 -13.65
CA ASP A 123 -11.92 -4.61 -12.94
C ASP A 123 -12.18 -4.40 -11.44
N GLY A 124 -11.57 -3.37 -10.85
CA GLY A 124 -11.78 -2.98 -9.46
C GLY A 124 -13.20 -2.52 -9.13
N GLN A 125 -14.05 -2.33 -10.15
CA GLN A 125 -15.46 -1.96 -10.01
C GLN A 125 -16.42 -3.14 -10.21
N HIS A 126 -15.90 -4.34 -10.48
CA HIS A 126 -16.73 -5.51 -10.66
C HIS A 126 -17.58 -5.79 -9.39
N GLY A 127 -18.88 -5.98 -9.59
CA GLY A 127 -19.84 -6.25 -8.50
C GLY A 127 -20.36 -5.03 -7.74
N LEU A 128 -19.92 -3.82 -8.08
CA LEU A 128 -20.49 -2.57 -7.54
C LEU A 128 -21.88 -2.29 -8.12
N GLY A 129 -22.76 -1.70 -7.31
CA GLY A 129 -24.10 -1.32 -7.74
C GLY A 129 -24.15 -0.12 -8.69
N VAL A 130 -23.20 0.79 -8.57
CA VAL A 130 -23.06 1.97 -9.44
C VAL A 130 -21.65 1.94 -10.03
N ARG A 131 -21.56 1.85 -11.36
CA ARG A 131 -20.29 1.92 -12.07
C ARG A 131 -19.83 3.36 -12.15
N LYS A 132 -18.55 3.57 -11.86
CA LYS A 132 -17.85 4.84 -11.92
C LYS A 132 -17.21 4.99 -13.29
N PRO A 133 -17.39 6.14 -13.96
CA PRO A 133 -16.76 6.38 -15.25
C PRO A 133 -15.23 6.31 -15.18
N VAL A 134 -14.64 5.66 -16.17
CA VAL A 134 -13.20 5.68 -16.43
C VAL A 134 -13.01 6.31 -17.81
N ALA A 135 -12.12 7.29 -17.93
CA ALA A 135 -11.86 7.95 -19.19
C ALA A 135 -11.48 6.94 -20.28
N ARG A 136 -12.06 7.13 -21.47
CA ARG A 136 -11.76 6.29 -22.64
C ARG A 136 -10.36 6.55 -23.17
N GLU A 137 -9.91 7.80 -23.10
CA GLU A 137 -8.58 8.21 -23.55
C GLU A 137 -7.62 8.33 -22.37
N ILE A 138 -6.32 8.16 -22.69
CA ILE A 138 -5.25 8.27 -21.71
C ILE A 138 -5.03 9.72 -21.29
N PHE A 139 -4.87 9.91 -19.99
CA PHE A 139 -4.55 11.18 -19.35
C PHE A 139 -3.29 11.02 -18.50
N LEU A 140 -2.24 11.73 -18.90
CA LEU A 140 -0.92 11.71 -18.27
C LEU A 140 -0.61 13.08 -17.64
N PRO A 141 0.35 13.17 -16.72
CA PRO A 141 0.76 14.42 -16.09
C PRO A 141 1.59 15.28 -17.06
N THR A 142 0.95 15.73 -18.14
CA THR A 142 1.51 16.56 -19.21
C THR A 142 1.58 18.04 -18.82
N THR A 143 1.89 18.93 -19.75
CA THR A 143 2.01 20.39 -19.53
C THR A 143 1.13 21.17 -20.50
N TYR A 144 1.06 22.49 -20.33
CA TYR A 144 0.28 23.41 -21.17
C TYR A 144 1.05 23.83 -22.43
N ARG A 145 0.33 24.31 -23.45
CA ARG A 145 0.93 24.82 -24.69
C ARG A 145 1.78 26.04 -24.44
N THR A 146 2.93 26.10 -25.11
CA THR A 146 3.81 27.27 -25.05
C THR A 146 4.03 27.87 -26.44
N PRO A 147 4.34 29.18 -26.53
CA PRO A 147 4.77 29.81 -27.79
C PRO A 147 6.26 29.56 -28.09
N HIS A 148 6.95 28.72 -27.30
CA HIS A 148 8.37 28.44 -27.50
C HIS A 148 8.60 27.63 -28.77
N ASP A 149 9.79 27.84 -29.34
CA ASP A 149 10.29 27.10 -30.50
C ASP A 149 11.81 26.96 -30.32
N ALA A 150 12.19 26.04 -29.42
CA ALA A 150 13.51 25.98 -28.82
C ALA A 150 14.60 25.75 -29.88
N LEU A 151 14.50 24.69 -30.68
CA LEU A 151 15.54 24.39 -31.69
C LEU A 151 15.59 25.38 -32.86
N ALA A 152 14.53 26.16 -33.10
CA ALA A 152 14.61 27.27 -34.04
C ALA A 152 15.43 28.45 -33.50
N LYS A 153 15.50 28.62 -32.16
CA LYS A 153 16.09 29.78 -31.49
C LYS A 153 17.43 29.51 -30.80
N VAL A 154 17.78 28.25 -30.55
CA VAL A 154 19.04 27.85 -29.91
C VAL A 154 20.06 27.49 -31.01
N PRO A 155 21.08 28.33 -31.25
CA PRO A 155 22.07 28.08 -32.30
C PRO A 155 22.99 26.89 -31.98
N GLU A 156 23.26 26.65 -30.70
CA GLU A 156 24.10 25.55 -30.21
C GLU A 156 23.34 24.73 -29.16
N PRO A 157 22.61 23.67 -29.58
CA PRO A 157 21.83 22.86 -28.66
C PRO A 157 22.72 22.13 -27.64
N SER A 158 22.25 22.08 -26.40
CA SER A 158 22.89 21.40 -25.27
C SER A 158 21.88 20.46 -24.60
N LEU A 159 22.38 19.42 -23.92
CA LEU A 159 21.54 18.43 -23.27
C LEU A 159 21.16 18.88 -21.86
N ALA A 160 19.87 18.88 -21.55
CA ALA A 160 19.37 19.05 -20.20
C ALA A 160 18.77 17.75 -19.64
N TYR A 161 18.88 17.57 -18.33
CA TYR A 161 18.13 16.61 -17.54
C TYR A 161 17.48 17.30 -16.34
N VAL A 162 16.23 16.97 -16.05
CA VAL A 162 15.50 17.48 -14.87
C VAL A 162 15.02 16.32 -14.03
N GLY A 163 15.31 16.34 -12.74
CA GLY A 163 14.80 15.33 -11.83
C GLY A 163 14.92 15.72 -10.36
N ILE A 164 14.03 15.17 -9.54
CA ILE A 164 14.12 15.27 -8.08
C ILE A 164 14.82 14.07 -7.44
N HIS A 165 15.17 13.05 -8.24
CA HIS A 165 15.89 11.84 -7.81
C HIS A 165 15.27 11.17 -6.57
N TRP A 166 13.93 11.17 -6.52
CA TRP A 166 13.14 10.67 -5.39
C TRP A 166 13.29 9.16 -5.18
N ASP A 167 13.88 8.47 -6.15
CA ASP A 167 14.03 7.03 -6.26
C ASP A 167 15.50 6.55 -6.22
N GLY A 168 16.44 7.41 -5.76
CA GLY A 168 17.84 7.05 -5.51
C GLY A 168 18.75 7.11 -6.74
N ASP A 169 19.98 6.58 -6.64
CA ASP A 169 21.12 6.70 -7.60
C ASP A 169 20.95 6.03 -8.97
N ARG A 170 19.72 5.98 -9.45
CA ARG A 170 19.41 5.50 -10.79
C ARG A 170 20.22 6.26 -11.83
N HIS A 171 20.90 5.49 -12.68
CA HIS A 171 21.76 6.03 -13.74
C HIS A 171 22.84 6.99 -13.21
N GLY A 172 23.19 6.94 -11.91
CA GLY A 172 24.21 7.81 -11.31
C GLY A 172 25.51 7.78 -12.12
N LEU A 173 26.03 6.58 -12.39
CA LEU A 173 27.20 6.38 -13.23
C LEU A 173 27.03 6.95 -14.66
N LEU A 174 25.85 6.88 -15.27
CA LEU A 174 25.63 7.49 -16.58
C LEU A 174 25.74 9.01 -16.50
N PHE A 175 25.14 9.64 -15.48
CA PHE A 175 25.21 11.08 -15.29
C PHE A 175 26.63 11.54 -14.96
N GLU A 176 27.39 10.77 -14.19
CA GLU A 176 28.82 11.00 -13.96
C GLU A 176 29.60 10.98 -15.29
N ILE A 177 29.44 9.93 -16.10
CA ILE A 177 30.12 9.84 -17.41
C ILE A 177 29.74 11.01 -18.32
N LEU A 178 28.45 11.37 -18.38
CA LEU A 178 27.98 12.50 -19.19
C LEU A 178 28.51 13.84 -18.66
N ALA A 179 28.63 13.99 -17.33
CA ALA A 179 29.17 15.18 -16.68
C ALA A 179 30.67 15.33 -16.92
N GLU A 180 31.45 14.26 -16.77
CA GLU A 180 32.90 14.22 -17.06
C GLU A 180 33.19 14.60 -18.51
N ARG A 181 32.33 14.19 -19.44
CA ARG A 181 32.42 14.54 -20.86
C ARG A 181 31.89 15.94 -21.20
N GLY A 182 31.35 16.67 -20.23
CA GLY A 182 30.78 18.01 -20.42
C GLY A 182 29.54 18.01 -21.34
N LEU A 183 28.77 16.92 -21.37
CA LEU A 183 27.66 16.75 -22.31
C LEU A 183 26.30 17.16 -21.74
N VAL A 184 26.13 17.19 -20.42
CA VAL A 184 24.81 17.35 -19.77
C VAL A 184 24.78 18.47 -18.74
N HIS A 185 23.63 19.11 -18.63
CA HIS A 185 23.24 19.99 -17.53
C HIS A 185 22.08 19.37 -16.74
N CYS A 186 22.29 19.10 -15.46
CA CYS A 186 21.28 18.50 -14.59
C CYS A 186 20.68 19.53 -13.64
N TYR A 187 19.35 19.55 -13.56
CA TYR A 187 18.59 20.45 -12.71
C TYR A 187 17.76 19.69 -11.68
N GLY A 188 17.72 20.20 -10.45
CA GLY A 188 16.97 19.60 -9.36
C GLY A 188 17.49 19.97 -7.96
N PRO A 189 16.99 19.31 -6.90
CA PRO A 189 17.46 19.51 -5.54
C PRO A 189 18.96 19.24 -5.41
N ALA A 190 19.67 20.07 -4.64
CA ALA A 190 21.12 19.94 -4.51
C ALA A 190 21.55 18.58 -3.94
N ALA A 191 20.81 18.06 -2.95
CA ALA A 191 21.06 16.75 -2.36
C ALA A 191 21.03 15.59 -3.38
N SER A 192 20.33 15.77 -4.50
CA SER A 192 20.18 14.78 -5.56
C SER A 192 21.26 14.85 -6.64
N TRP A 193 21.91 16.01 -6.82
CA TRP A 193 22.73 16.28 -8.01
C TRP A 193 24.10 16.89 -7.71
N SER A 194 24.41 17.23 -6.46
CA SER A 194 25.70 17.86 -6.15
C SER A 194 26.92 16.96 -6.45
N HIS A 195 26.72 15.64 -6.56
CA HIS A 195 27.79 14.67 -6.81
C HIS A 195 28.41 14.79 -8.22
N ILE A 196 27.66 15.25 -9.23
CA ILE A 196 28.15 15.43 -10.62
C ILE A 196 28.86 16.78 -10.88
N GLY A 197 29.19 17.53 -9.83
CA GLY A 197 30.02 18.73 -9.91
C GLY A 197 29.48 19.81 -10.87
N ASN A 198 30.29 20.23 -11.84
CA ASN A 198 29.98 21.34 -12.75
C ASN A 198 28.78 21.08 -13.67
N ALA A 199 28.36 19.81 -13.83
CA ALA A 199 27.15 19.48 -14.58
C ALA A 199 25.86 19.81 -13.80
N TYR A 200 25.93 20.00 -12.48
CA TYR A 200 24.79 20.46 -11.70
C TYR A 200 24.51 21.94 -11.97
N ALA A 201 23.38 22.22 -12.60
CA ALA A 201 22.97 23.55 -13.03
C ALA A 201 22.02 24.26 -12.04
N GLY A 202 21.83 23.68 -10.85
CA GLY A 202 21.04 24.27 -9.76
C GLY A 202 19.58 23.78 -9.69
N PRO A 203 18.83 24.25 -8.67
CA PRO A 203 17.42 23.94 -8.52
C PRO A 203 16.55 24.77 -9.49
N LEU A 204 15.35 24.27 -9.78
CA LEU A 204 14.32 24.99 -10.53
C LEU A 204 13.09 25.22 -9.63
N PRO A 205 12.47 26.42 -9.69
CA PRO A 205 11.18 26.64 -9.05
C PRO A 205 10.08 25.75 -9.63
N PHE A 206 9.21 25.23 -8.77
CA PHE A 206 8.02 24.47 -9.18
C PHE A 206 6.82 25.41 -9.31
N ASP A 207 6.89 26.31 -10.30
CA ASP A 207 5.96 27.42 -10.57
C ASP A 207 5.12 27.22 -11.85
N GLY A 208 5.21 26.03 -12.44
CA GLY A 208 4.57 25.66 -13.69
C GLY A 208 5.10 26.41 -14.90
N ARG A 209 6.32 26.96 -14.89
CA ARG A 209 6.89 27.65 -16.06
C ARG A 209 8.40 27.44 -16.16
N SER A 210 9.11 27.50 -15.04
CA SER A 210 10.57 27.48 -14.98
C SER A 210 11.19 26.25 -15.66
N VAL A 211 10.53 25.09 -15.58
CA VAL A 211 11.00 23.87 -16.28
C VAL A 211 10.94 24.04 -17.81
N GLN A 212 9.83 24.53 -18.36
CA GLN A 212 9.70 24.76 -19.81
C GLN A 212 10.66 25.84 -20.30
N ASP A 213 10.78 26.96 -19.56
CA ASP A 213 11.71 28.04 -19.90
C ASP A 213 13.18 27.59 -19.84
N MET A 214 13.52 26.65 -18.94
CA MET A 214 14.82 26.01 -18.91
C MET A 214 15.03 25.10 -20.13
N LEU A 215 14.09 24.18 -20.41
CA LEU A 215 14.21 23.27 -21.55
C LEU A 215 14.31 24.03 -22.89
N ALA A 216 13.59 25.15 -23.02
CA ALA A 216 13.62 26.01 -24.20
C ALA A 216 14.99 26.65 -24.45
N ARG A 217 15.82 26.86 -23.41
CA ARG A 217 17.18 27.40 -23.52
C ARG A 217 18.20 26.35 -23.98
N HIS A 218 17.95 25.08 -23.70
CA HIS A 218 18.86 23.98 -24.04
C HIS A 218 18.58 23.40 -25.43
N GLY A 219 17.30 23.23 -25.78
CA GLY A 219 16.88 22.70 -27.08
C GLY A 219 16.95 21.17 -27.21
N VAL A 220 17.60 20.45 -26.28
CA VAL A 220 17.61 18.99 -26.21
C VAL A 220 17.42 18.52 -24.76
N ALA A 221 16.64 17.47 -24.55
CA ALA A 221 16.45 16.89 -23.22
C ALA A 221 16.60 15.36 -23.19
N LEU A 222 17.18 14.87 -22.10
CA LEU A 222 17.32 13.45 -21.82
C LEU A 222 16.13 12.95 -20.97
N CYS A 223 15.35 12.02 -21.54
CA CYS A 223 14.10 11.50 -20.99
C CYS A 223 14.17 9.99 -20.73
N LEU A 224 14.94 9.57 -19.72
CA LEU A 224 15.04 8.16 -19.28
C LEU A 224 13.94 7.79 -18.26
N HIS A 225 13.42 6.57 -18.31
CA HIS A 225 12.33 6.10 -17.43
C HIS A 225 12.79 5.08 -16.40
N HIS A 226 12.08 5.01 -15.26
CA HIS A 226 12.24 3.89 -14.34
C HIS A 226 11.87 2.57 -15.01
N ARG A 227 12.44 1.45 -14.54
CA ARG A 227 12.05 0.11 -14.94
C ARG A 227 10.54 -0.11 -14.83
N GLU A 228 9.87 0.34 -13.79
CA GLU A 228 8.43 0.14 -13.57
C GLU A 228 7.62 0.94 -14.59
N HIS A 229 8.05 2.17 -14.89
CA HIS A 229 7.49 2.99 -15.96
C HIS A 229 7.69 2.34 -17.34
N ARG A 230 8.87 1.76 -17.62
CA ARG A 230 9.15 1.00 -18.85
C ARG A 230 8.28 -0.25 -18.95
N THR A 231 8.20 -1.02 -17.86
CA THR A 231 7.47 -2.30 -17.79
C THR A 231 5.97 -2.11 -17.93
N ARG A 232 5.43 -1.03 -17.36
CA ARG A 232 4.01 -0.68 -17.42
C ARG A 232 3.64 0.27 -18.56
N ASN A 233 4.60 0.59 -19.44
CA ASN A 233 4.40 1.50 -20.57
C ASN A 233 3.80 2.86 -20.18
N VAL A 234 4.27 3.44 -19.07
CA VAL A 234 3.82 4.73 -18.55
C VAL A 234 4.92 5.78 -18.77
N PRO A 235 4.80 6.65 -19.79
CA PRO A 235 5.81 7.66 -20.08
C PRO A 235 5.88 8.72 -18.97
N SER A 236 7.09 9.28 -18.77
CA SER A 236 7.36 10.35 -17.84
C SER A 236 6.92 11.70 -18.40
N MET A 237 6.66 12.67 -17.50
CA MET A 237 6.26 14.02 -17.92
C MET A 237 7.31 14.73 -18.79
N ARG A 238 8.60 14.35 -18.64
CA ARG A 238 9.74 14.99 -19.31
C ARG A 238 9.63 14.99 -20.84
N ILE A 239 9.05 13.93 -21.40
CA ILE A 239 8.77 13.88 -22.85
C ILE A 239 7.86 15.05 -23.23
N PHE A 240 6.75 15.22 -22.53
CA PHE A 240 5.75 16.23 -22.85
C PHE A 240 6.24 17.65 -22.56
N GLU A 241 6.98 17.85 -21.46
CA GLU A 241 7.64 19.13 -21.16
C GLU A 241 8.57 19.56 -22.29
N THR A 242 9.40 18.64 -22.78
CA THR A 242 10.39 18.89 -23.85
C THR A 242 9.71 19.21 -25.18
N LEU A 243 8.70 18.42 -25.56
CA LEU A 243 7.97 18.63 -26.81
C LEU A 243 7.16 19.93 -26.78
N SER A 244 6.64 20.33 -25.62
CA SER A 244 5.85 21.57 -25.47
C SER A 244 6.59 22.84 -25.88
N VAL A 245 7.92 22.82 -25.81
CA VAL A 245 8.78 23.96 -26.15
C VAL A 245 9.48 23.85 -27.49
N GLY A 246 9.24 22.78 -28.26
CA GLY A 246 9.93 22.54 -29.53
C GLY A 246 11.41 22.17 -29.34
N ALA A 247 11.73 21.44 -28.26
CA ALA A 247 13.03 20.83 -28.05
C ALA A 247 13.02 19.36 -28.53
N LEU A 248 14.19 18.81 -28.82
CA LEU A 248 14.33 17.41 -29.23
C LEU A 248 14.47 16.48 -28.02
N VAL A 249 13.78 15.35 -28.08
CA VAL A 249 13.80 14.31 -27.04
C VAL A 249 14.83 13.25 -27.38
N ILE A 250 15.73 12.97 -26.44
CA ILE A 250 16.52 11.72 -26.39
C ILE A 250 15.92 10.86 -25.29
N CYS A 251 15.36 9.69 -25.59
CA CYS A 251 14.70 8.84 -24.60
C CYS A 251 15.04 7.36 -24.77
N ASP A 252 14.71 6.57 -23.76
CA ASP A 252 14.73 5.12 -23.90
C ASP A 252 13.57 4.62 -24.78
N ASP A 253 13.70 3.38 -25.24
CA ASP A 253 12.81 2.75 -26.20
C ASP A 253 11.64 2.02 -25.50
N ILE A 254 10.72 2.78 -24.92
CA ILE A 254 9.46 2.24 -24.39
C ILE A 254 8.40 2.10 -25.49
N PRO A 255 7.44 1.15 -25.39
CA PRO A 255 6.43 0.93 -26.42
C PRO A 255 5.67 2.21 -26.82
N PHE A 256 5.29 3.06 -25.85
CA PHE A 256 4.66 4.35 -26.09
C PHE A 256 5.52 5.26 -26.98
N ALA A 257 6.80 5.42 -26.65
CA ALA A 257 7.69 6.31 -27.38
C ALA A 257 7.97 5.76 -28.79
N ARG A 258 8.08 4.44 -28.94
CA ARG A 258 8.20 3.80 -30.25
C ARG A 258 6.97 3.99 -31.12
N GLU A 259 5.77 3.86 -30.55
CA GLU A 259 4.52 4.01 -31.29
C GLU A 259 4.31 5.47 -31.75
N PHE A 260 4.51 6.43 -30.84
CA PHE A 260 4.11 7.82 -31.08
C PHE A 260 5.25 8.77 -31.43
N LEU A 261 6.49 8.42 -31.12
CA LEU A 261 7.64 9.33 -31.24
C LEU A 261 8.73 8.80 -32.19
N SER A 262 8.48 7.74 -32.96
CA SER A 262 9.51 7.11 -33.81
C SER A 262 10.17 8.06 -34.82
N ASP A 263 9.43 9.04 -35.33
CA ASP A 263 9.89 10.07 -36.27
C ASP A 263 10.17 11.42 -35.59
N ILE A 264 10.01 11.51 -34.27
CA ILE A 264 10.13 12.71 -33.44
C ILE A 264 11.35 12.64 -32.51
N ALA A 265 11.54 11.52 -31.80
CA ALA A 265 12.57 11.34 -30.78
C ALA A 265 13.79 10.57 -31.29
N LEU A 266 14.88 10.63 -30.53
CA LEU A 266 16.09 9.82 -30.71
C LEU A 266 16.18 8.79 -29.58
N PHE A 267 16.33 7.51 -29.92
CA PHE A 267 16.26 6.43 -28.94
C PHE A 267 17.64 5.96 -28.47
N VAL A 268 17.72 5.61 -27.20
CA VAL A 268 18.88 4.97 -26.58
C VAL A 268 18.52 3.61 -26.00
N ASP A 269 19.48 2.67 -26.02
CA ASP A 269 19.26 1.31 -25.52
C ASP A 269 19.72 1.17 -24.07
N THR A 270 18.77 1.27 -23.15
CA THR A 270 19.01 1.17 -21.70
C THR A 270 19.32 -0.25 -21.22
N ARG A 271 19.48 -1.23 -22.12
CA ARG A 271 20.00 -2.58 -21.80
C ARG A 271 21.53 -2.67 -21.96
N LYS A 272 22.16 -1.66 -22.56
CA LYS A 272 23.62 -1.58 -22.72
C LYS A 272 24.29 -1.07 -21.44
N SER A 273 25.60 -1.24 -21.36
CA SER A 273 26.41 -0.64 -20.29
C SER A 273 26.28 0.88 -20.27
N MET A 274 26.47 1.51 -19.10
CA MET A 274 26.33 2.97 -18.96
C MET A 274 27.31 3.75 -19.86
N HIS A 275 28.50 3.20 -20.14
CA HIS A 275 29.45 3.80 -21.09
C HIS A 275 28.92 3.77 -22.53
N ALA A 276 28.44 2.61 -22.99
CA ALA A 276 27.86 2.49 -24.32
C ALA A 276 26.58 3.34 -24.48
N LEU A 277 25.81 3.47 -23.40
CA LEU A 277 24.66 4.36 -23.35
C LEU A 277 25.08 5.84 -23.44
N ALA A 278 26.14 6.26 -22.74
CA ALA A 278 26.71 7.59 -22.86
C ALA A 278 27.25 7.87 -24.27
N ASP A 279 27.87 6.88 -24.93
CA ASP A 279 28.32 6.98 -26.31
C ASP A 279 27.15 7.18 -27.28
N GLN A 280 26.01 6.49 -27.07
CA GLN A 280 24.81 6.72 -27.86
C GLN A 280 24.24 8.12 -27.66
N VAL A 281 24.20 8.62 -26.42
CA VAL A 281 23.76 9.99 -26.12
C VAL A 281 24.68 11.01 -26.80
N ALA A 282 26.00 10.83 -26.73
CA ALA A 282 26.97 11.69 -27.39
C ALA A 282 26.79 11.70 -28.91
N ALA A 283 26.65 10.52 -29.53
CA ALA A 283 26.41 10.40 -30.97
C ALA A 283 25.13 11.10 -31.42
N HIS A 284 24.05 11.04 -30.62
CA HIS A 284 22.82 11.77 -30.89
C HIS A 284 23.01 13.28 -30.82
N LEU A 285 23.75 13.80 -29.83
CA LEU A 285 24.08 15.22 -29.74
C LEU A 285 24.92 15.70 -30.93
N ASP A 286 25.91 14.91 -31.35
CA ASP A 286 26.73 15.22 -32.52
C ASP A 286 25.89 15.21 -33.80
N TRP A 287 24.96 14.26 -33.92
CA TRP A 287 24.01 14.23 -35.03
C TRP A 287 23.15 15.49 -35.07
N ILE A 288 22.57 15.92 -33.95
CA ILE A 288 21.74 17.13 -33.84
C ILE A 288 22.52 18.36 -34.31
N ARG A 289 23.77 18.50 -33.88
CA ARG A 289 24.63 19.64 -34.23
C ARG A 289 25.07 19.64 -35.69
N SER A 290 25.27 18.45 -36.27
CA SER A 290 25.67 18.30 -37.68
C SER A 290 24.49 18.32 -38.66
N HIS A 291 23.26 18.12 -38.19
CA HIS A 291 22.03 18.08 -39.00
C HIS A 291 20.94 19.04 -38.43
N PRO A 292 21.23 20.34 -38.31
CA PRO A 292 20.37 21.28 -37.60
C PRO A 292 18.96 21.43 -38.21
N ASP A 293 18.84 21.38 -39.54
CA ASP A 293 17.54 21.52 -40.20
C ASP A 293 16.66 20.29 -39.99
N ASP A 294 17.23 19.08 -40.05
CA ASP A 294 16.52 17.84 -39.75
C ASP A 294 16.09 17.78 -38.27
N ALA A 295 16.98 18.21 -37.35
CA ALA A 295 16.67 18.29 -35.93
C ALA A 295 15.53 19.28 -35.63
N ARG A 296 15.56 20.47 -36.26
CA ARG A 296 14.48 21.46 -36.17
C ARG A 296 13.16 20.93 -36.72
N GLN A 297 13.20 20.25 -37.87
CA GLN A 297 11.99 19.68 -38.45
C GLN A 297 11.38 18.61 -37.54
N ARG A 298 12.21 17.75 -36.94
CA ARG A 298 11.77 16.74 -35.96
C ARG A 298 11.14 17.40 -34.73
N ALA A 299 11.79 18.40 -34.14
CA ALA A 299 11.26 19.10 -32.98
C ALA A 299 9.96 19.87 -33.28
N ALA A 300 9.84 20.48 -34.47
CA ALA A 300 8.62 21.15 -34.90
C ALA A 300 7.46 20.16 -35.07
N ARG A 301 7.69 18.97 -35.65
CA ARG A 301 6.70 17.89 -35.71
C ARG A 301 6.30 17.43 -34.31
N GLY A 302 7.28 17.23 -33.44
CA GLY A 302 7.06 16.84 -32.04
C GLY A 302 6.21 17.85 -31.27
N LYS A 303 6.47 19.14 -31.43
CA LYS A 303 5.68 20.21 -30.84
C LYS A 303 4.25 20.25 -31.39
N ALA A 304 4.07 20.15 -32.71
CA ALA A 304 2.75 20.12 -33.32
C ALA A 304 1.92 18.94 -32.80
N TRP A 305 2.52 17.73 -32.77
CA TRP A 305 1.90 16.54 -32.20
C TRP A 305 1.53 16.73 -30.73
N PHE A 306 2.41 17.34 -29.93
CA PHE A 306 2.12 17.66 -28.53
C PHE A 306 0.96 18.66 -28.41
N ASP A 307 1.00 19.78 -29.12
CA ASP A 307 -0.02 20.83 -29.02
C ASP A 307 -1.39 20.28 -29.42
N GLU A 308 -1.45 19.47 -30.48
CA GLU A 308 -2.68 18.84 -30.97
C GLU A 308 -3.20 17.74 -30.05
N CYS A 309 -2.33 16.83 -29.57
CA CYS A 309 -2.77 15.59 -28.93
C CYS A 309 -2.55 15.53 -27.41
N TRP A 310 -1.53 16.21 -26.88
CA TRP A 310 -1.01 15.98 -25.52
C TRP A 310 -0.88 17.20 -24.64
N SER A 311 -1.14 18.41 -25.13
CA SER A 311 -1.24 19.57 -24.27
C SER A 311 -2.35 19.40 -23.23
N LEU A 312 -2.15 19.98 -22.05
CA LEU A 312 -3.16 19.98 -20.98
C LEU A 312 -4.45 20.62 -21.46
N GLU A 313 -4.40 21.65 -22.30
CA GLU A 313 -5.59 22.24 -22.90
C GLU A 313 -6.39 21.21 -23.69
N THR A 314 -5.74 20.47 -24.60
CA THR A 314 -6.38 19.36 -25.33
C THR A 314 -6.94 18.31 -24.37
N LYS A 315 -6.15 17.87 -23.38
CA LYS A 315 -6.56 16.79 -22.46
C LYS A 315 -7.69 17.22 -21.53
N ILE A 316 -7.73 18.48 -21.12
CA ILE A 316 -8.84 19.02 -20.33
C ILE A 316 -10.11 19.02 -21.19
N GLU A 317 -10.07 19.59 -22.39
CA GLU A 317 -11.26 19.73 -23.23
C GLU A 317 -11.80 18.40 -23.77
N HIS A 318 -10.93 17.48 -24.17
CA HIS A 318 -11.35 16.24 -24.85
C HIS A 318 -11.46 15.03 -23.94
N VAL A 319 -10.83 15.04 -22.75
CA VAL A 319 -10.82 13.88 -21.85
C VAL A 319 -11.49 14.22 -20.52
N LEU A 320 -11.01 15.25 -19.81
CA LEU A 320 -11.52 15.56 -18.47
C LEU A 320 -12.95 16.10 -18.48
N LEU A 321 -13.28 17.07 -19.33
CA LEU A 321 -14.63 17.65 -19.35
C LEU A 321 -15.71 16.63 -19.75
N PRO A 322 -15.51 15.79 -20.79
CA PRO A 322 -16.45 14.71 -21.09
C PRO A 322 -16.57 13.69 -19.94
N LEU A 323 -15.45 13.31 -19.31
CA LEU A 323 -15.48 12.44 -18.13
C LEU A 323 -16.28 13.06 -16.99
N LEU A 324 -16.14 14.37 -16.76
CA LEU A 324 -16.90 15.07 -15.72
C LEU A 324 -18.41 15.00 -15.96
N ASP A 325 -18.85 15.13 -17.21
CA ASP A 325 -20.27 14.98 -17.56
C ASP A 325 -20.75 13.54 -17.28
N GLU A 326 -19.94 12.54 -17.62
CA GLU A 326 -20.22 11.13 -17.28
C GLU A 326 -20.28 10.92 -15.76
N VAL A 327 -19.36 11.51 -15.00
CA VAL A 327 -19.30 11.41 -13.53
C VAL A 327 -20.52 12.06 -12.89
N LYS A 328 -20.94 13.24 -13.36
CA LYS A 328 -22.16 13.90 -12.89
C LYS A 328 -23.41 13.07 -13.19
N ALA A 329 -23.47 12.42 -14.36
CA ALA A 329 -24.57 11.52 -14.70
C ALA A 329 -24.57 10.25 -13.82
N ALA A 330 -23.40 9.63 -13.60
CA ALA A 330 -23.25 8.47 -12.74
C ALA A 330 -23.53 8.76 -11.27
N GLY A 331 -23.23 9.98 -10.81
CA GLY A 331 -23.55 10.49 -9.47
C GLY A 331 -25.04 10.76 -9.21
N ALA A 332 -25.89 10.62 -10.22
CA ALA A 332 -27.34 10.75 -10.10
C ALA A 332 -28.06 9.65 -10.92
N PRO A 333 -27.79 8.37 -10.64
CA PRO A 333 -28.17 7.25 -11.50
C PRO A 333 -29.68 7.22 -11.73
N ALA A 334 -30.14 7.02 -12.97
CA ALA A 334 -31.57 6.99 -13.27
C ALA A 334 -32.27 5.86 -12.50
N LEU A 335 -33.40 6.16 -11.85
CA LEU A 335 -34.27 5.14 -11.26
C LEU A 335 -35.32 4.75 -12.29
N ALA A 336 -35.55 3.45 -12.45
CA ALA A 336 -36.63 2.93 -13.29
C ALA A 336 -37.99 3.16 -12.60
N GLY A 337 -38.49 4.39 -12.66
CA GLY A 337 -39.74 4.82 -12.02
C GLY A 337 -39.55 5.56 -10.70
N THR A 338 -40.61 5.63 -9.92
CA THR A 338 -40.64 6.26 -8.59
C THR A 338 -40.40 5.23 -7.49
N ALA A 339 -39.50 5.52 -6.56
CA ALA A 339 -39.28 4.74 -5.36
C ALA A 339 -39.56 5.58 -4.10
N ASP A 340 -39.99 4.92 -3.03
CA ASP A 340 -40.16 5.53 -1.71
C ASP A 340 -39.10 4.96 -0.75
N CYS A 341 -38.51 5.81 0.08
CA CYS A 341 -37.66 5.40 1.19
C CYS A 341 -38.10 6.06 2.50
N ASP A 342 -38.35 5.24 3.52
CA ASP A 342 -38.58 5.72 4.87
C ASP A 342 -37.23 5.84 5.60
N ILE A 343 -36.93 7.01 6.14
CA ILE A 343 -35.72 7.26 6.92
C ILE A 343 -36.10 7.26 8.39
N VAL A 344 -35.72 6.21 9.10
CA VAL A 344 -35.91 6.12 10.56
C VAL A 344 -34.96 7.10 11.22
N PHE A 345 -35.52 8.01 12.03
CA PHE A 345 -34.76 9.06 12.70
C PHE A 345 -35.05 9.04 14.19
N PRO A 346 -34.22 8.33 14.99
CA PRO A 346 -34.29 8.37 16.45
C PRO A 346 -33.85 9.75 16.95
N ILE A 347 -34.64 10.38 17.82
CA ILE A 347 -34.37 11.75 18.30
C ILE A 347 -34.29 11.87 19.83
N ASP A 348 -34.24 10.74 20.53
CA ASP A 348 -34.10 10.73 22.00
C ASP A 348 -32.75 11.31 22.45
N THR A 349 -31.71 11.23 21.60
CA THR A 349 -30.35 11.68 21.89
C THR A 349 -29.82 12.67 20.85
N GLY A 350 -28.70 13.32 21.15
CA GLY A 350 -28.05 14.32 20.29
C GLY A 350 -28.43 15.76 20.63
N GLU A 351 -27.74 16.73 20.03
CA GLU A 351 -28.06 18.15 20.14
C GLU A 351 -29.04 18.59 19.05
N ILE A 352 -29.88 19.60 19.32
CA ILE A 352 -30.86 20.08 18.34
C ILE A 352 -30.20 20.55 17.05
N ALA A 353 -29.09 21.28 17.14
CA ALA A 353 -28.36 21.77 15.98
C ALA A 353 -27.83 20.62 15.10
N ALA A 354 -27.29 19.55 15.71
CA ALA A 354 -26.84 18.37 14.99
C ALA A 354 -28.01 17.67 14.27
N LEU A 355 -29.14 17.49 14.95
CA LEU A 355 -30.33 16.89 14.32
C LEU A 355 -30.88 17.73 13.15
N GLU A 356 -30.85 19.06 13.27
CA GLU A 356 -31.27 19.95 12.18
C GLU A 356 -30.29 19.90 11.00
N ALA A 357 -28.99 19.77 11.26
CA ALA A 357 -27.98 19.55 10.23
C ALA A 357 -28.22 18.20 9.51
N THR A 358 -28.50 17.13 10.24
CA THR A 358 -28.89 15.82 9.67
C THR A 358 -30.11 15.96 8.77
N LEU A 359 -31.20 16.58 9.24
CA LEU A 359 -32.41 16.80 8.44
C LEU A 359 -32.15 17.63 7.17
N SER A 360 -31.31 18.66 7.28
CA SER A 360 -30.93 19.50 6.14
C SER A 360 -30.15 18.70 5.10
N SER A 361 -29.25 17.82 5.54
CA SER A 361 -28.50 16.94 4.63
C SER A 361 -29.41 15.90 3.94
N ILE A 362 -30.39 15.34 4.66
CA ILE A 362 -31.39 14.43 4.09
C ILE A 362 -32.27 15.15 3.06
N ALA A 363 -32.69 16.38 3.35
CA ALA A 363 -33.46 17.19 2.41
C ALA A 363 -32.66 17.48 1.13
N ALA A 364 -31.36 17.78 1.27
CA ALA A 364 -30.45 17.99 0.14
C ALA A 364 -30.21 16.70 -0.68
N ALA A 365 -30.35 15.52 -0.07
CA ALA A 365 -30.24 14.23 -0.75
C ALA A 365 -31.51 13.81 -1.52
N LYS A 366 -32.61 14.59 -1.45
CA LYS A 366 -33.82 14.35 -2.26
C LYS A 366 -33.46 14.44 -3.75
N SER A 367 -34.08 13.58 -4.55
CA SER A 367 -33.85 13.57 -6.00
C SER A 367 -35.11 13.18 -6.77
N PRO A 368 -35.26 13.61 -8.05
CA PRO A 368 -36.40 13.23 -8.87
C PRO A 368 -36.56 11.71 -8.96
N GLY A 369 -37.76 11.19 -8.70
CA GLY A 369 -38.04 9.75 -8.71
C GLY A 369 -37.73 9.00 -7.41
N LEU A 370 -37.25 9.69 -6.37
CA LEU A 370 -37.10 9.11 -5.03
C LEU A 370 -37.76 10.01 -3.98
N ASP A 371 -38.89 9.55 -3.40
CA ASP A 371 -39.52 10.22 -2.27
C ASP A 371 -38.88 9.78 -0.95
N LEU A 372 -38.51 10.76 -0.12
CA LEU A 372 -37.90 10.54 1.18
C LEU A 372 -38.86 10.99 2.28
N ARG A 373 -39.19 10.06 3.19
CA ARG A 373 -40.11 10.31 4.30
C ARG A 373 -39.43 10.05 5.63
N ILE A 374 -39.51 11.00 6.55
CA ILE A 374 -38.92 10.86 7.88
C ILE A 374 -39.89 10.11 8.79
N VAL A 375 -39.39 9.06 9.43
CA VAL A 375 -40.04 8.36 10.53
C VAL A 375 -39.37 8.81 11.82
N MET A 376 -39.87 9.89 12.41
CA MET A 376 -39.34 10.43 13.66
C MET A 376 -39.76 9.54 14.82
N VAL A 377 -38.78 8.98 15.52
CA VAL A 377 -39.02 8.06 16.63
C VAL A 377 -38.47 8.65 17.91
N ALA A 378 -39.32 8.71 18.93
CA ALA A 378 -38.90 9.18 20.25
C ALA A 378 -39.76 8.60 21.35
N SER A 379 -39.23 8.57 22.56
CA SER A 379 -39.98 8.38 23.78
C SER A 379 -40.98 9.53 24.02
N LYS A 380 -42.02 9.26 24.82
CA LYS A 380 -43.01 10.26 25.23
C LYS A 380 -42.38 11.50 25.89
N ALA A 381 -41.26 11.33 26.59
CA ALA A 381 -40.52 12.41 27.24
C ALA A 381 -39.96 13.43 26.24
N ALA A 382 -39.67 13.02 24.99
CA ALA A 382 -39.13 13.87 23.94
C ALA A 382 -40.21 14.52 23.05
N ALA A 383 -41.50 14.46 23.41
CA ALA A 383 -42.61 14.92 22.56
C ALA A 383 -42.47 16.37 22.06
N HIS A 384 -41.98 17.30 22.90
CA HIS A 384 -41.75 18.69 22.50
C HIS A 384 -40.67 18.81 21.41
N ARG A 385 -39.57 18.06 21.58
CA ARG A 385 -38.46 17.99 20.61
C ARG A 385 -38.93 17.40 19.27
N VAL A 386 -39.77 16.35 19.31
CA VAL A 386 -40.40 15.78 18.11
C VAL A 386 -41.18 16.84 17.34
N GLU A 387 -42.00 17.65 18.02
CA GLU A 387 -42.80 18.67 17.34
C GLU A 387 -41.94 19.76 16.68
N MET A 388 -40.89 20.21 17.38
CA MET A 388 -39.95 21.20 16.85
C MET A 388 -39.28 20.70 15.58
N LEU A 389 -38.68 19.51 15.63
CA LEU A 389 -37.97 18.93 14.48
C LEU A 389 -38.92 18.56 13.35
N ALA A 390 -40.13 18.09 13.65
CA ALA A 390 -41.15 17.83 12.64
C ALA A 390 -41.52 19.10 11.86
N LYS A 391 -41.58 20.26 12.53
CA LYS A 391 -41.77 21.55 11.86
C LYS A 391 -40.56 21.89 10.99
N SER A 392 -39.33 21.73 11.49
CA SER A 392 -38.10 21.96 10.70
C SER A 392 -38.05 21.08 9.45
N ALA A 393 -38.30 19.78 9.57
CA ALA A 393 -38.35 18.84 8.44
C ALA A 393 -39.41 19.21 7.40
N ARG A 394 -40.62 19.61 7.82
CA ARG A 394 -41.67 20.05 6.88
C ARG A 394 -41.30 21.32 6.13
N ARG A 395 -40.61 22.28 6.79
CA ARG A 395 -40.07 23.49 6.14
C ARG A 395 -39.04 23.15 5.06
N LEU A 396 -38.26 22.10 5.28
CA LEU A 396 -37.33 21.53 4.29
C LEU A 396 -38.03 20.68 3.21
N GLY A 397 -39.37 20.62 3.20
CA GLY A 397 -40.15 19.86 2.23
C GLY A 397 -40.10 18.35 2.44
N LEU A 398 -39.83 17.87 3.65
CA LEU A 398 -39.85 16.45 4.00
C LEU A 398 -41.21 16.06 4.61
N SER A 399 -41.73 14.91 4.19
CA SER A 399 -42.89 14.28 4.82
C SER A 399 -42.48 13.66 6.15
N VAL A 400 -43.28 13.86 7.21
CA VAL A 400 -42.93 13.41 8.57
C VAL A 400 -44.05 12.56 9.14
N ARG A 401 -43.69 11.37 9.63
CA ARG A 401 -44.50 10.52 10.49
C ARG A 401 -43.85 10.40 11.86
N LYS A 402 -44.65 10.51 12.91
CA LYS A 402 -44.19 10.37 14.30
C LYS A 402 -44.51 8.97 14.82
N VAL A 403 -43.58 8.39 15.56
CA VAL A 403 -43.72 7.09 16.21
C VAL A 403 -43.27 7.24 17.65
N GLU A 404 -44.14 6.86 18.59
CA GLU A 404 -43.78 6.80 20.00
C GLU A 404 -43.06 5.47 20.27
N ALA A 405 -41.88 5.54 20.89
CA ALA A 405 -41.13 4.39 21.35
C ALA A 405 -41.27 4.22 22.88
N PRO A 406 -41.28 2.98 23.39
CA PRO A 406 -41.13 2.77 24.82
C PRO A 406 -39.77 3.31 25.30
N PRO A 407 -39.65 3.72 26.58
CA PRO A 407 -38.38 4.07 27.15
C PRO A 407 -37.44 2.86 27.12
N GLY A 408 -36.20 3.06 26.68
CA GLY A 408 -35.24 1.98 26.50
C GLY A 408 -33.93 2.48 25.91
N PRO A 409 -32.97 1.56 25.70
CA PRO A 409 -31.71 1.87 25.03
C PRO A 409 -31.92 2.28 23.56
N GLY A 410 -30.86 2.77 22.91
CA GLY A 410 -30.91 3.27 21.53
C GLY A 410 -31.52 2.31 20.51
N SER A 411 -31.36 0.99 20.69
CA SER A 411 -31.99 0.00 19.83
C SER A 411 -33.53 -0.01 19.91
N THR A 412 -34.13 0.40 21.03
CA THR A 412 -35.58 0.38 21.21
C THR A 412 -36.29 1.37 20.28
N SER A 413 -35.81 2.62 20.22
CA SER A 413 -36.34 3.62 19.29
C SER A 413 -36.06 3.23 17.84
N LEU A 414 -34.91 2.62 17.55
CA LEU A 414 -34.62 2.09 16.22
C LEU A 414 -35.62 0.99 15.81
N TRP A 415 -35.84 -0.02 16.68
CA TRP A 415 -36.75 -1.13 16.39
C TRP A 415 -38.19 -0.67 16.18
N ALA A 416 -38.68 0.25 17.02
CA ALA A 416 -40.01 0.84 16.85
C ALA A 416 -40.15 1.56 15.50
N GLY A 417 -39.12 2.31 15.09
CA GLY A 417 -39.06 2.97 13.79
C GLY A 417 -39.08 2.00 12.60
N LEU A 418 -38.23 0.97 12.66
CA LEU A 418 -38.13 -0.06 11.61
C LEU A 418 -39.44 -0.84 11.47
N GLN A 419 -40.13 -1.14 12.57
CA GLN A 419 -41.46 -1.77 12.53
C GLN A 419 -42.49 -0.85 11.89
N ALA A 420 -42.43 0.45 12.16
CA ALA A 420 -43.34 1.44 11.60
C ALA A 420 -43.08 1.75 10.12
N ALA A 421 -41.87 1.55 9.58
CA ALA A 421 -41.51 1.85 8.19
C ALA A 421 -42.45 1.20 7.16
N LYS A 422 -43.07 1.96 6.26
CA LYS A 422 -44.06 1.48 5.26
C LYS A 422 -43.54 1.53 3.83
N ALA A 423 -42.48 2.29 3.56
CA ALA A 423 -41.86 2.33 2.24
C ALA A 423 -41.27 0.97 1.85
N PRO A 424 -41.11 0.66 0.54
CA PRO A 424 -40.38 -0.52 0.07
C PRO A 424 -38.91 -0.53 0.52
N PHE A 425 -38.31 0.64 0.70
CA PHE A 425 -36.96 0.82 1.22
C PHE A 425 -36.96 1.53 2.56
N VAL A 426 -36.01 1.18 3.42
CA VAL A 426 -35.82 1.80 4.73
C VAL A 426 -34.35 2.12 4.96
N ALA A 427 -34.09 3.29 5.51
CA ALA A 427 -32.76 3.74 5.92
C ALA A 427 -32.78 4.19 7.37
N LEU A 428 -31.59 4.40 7.94
CA LEU A 428 -31.43 4.99 9.25
C LEU A 428 -30.71 6.34 9.11
N ALA A 429 -31.15 7.35 9.85
CA ALA A 429 -30.41 8.58 10.05
C ALA A 429 -29.49 8.44 11.26
N ASP A 430 -28.30 9.01 11.17
CA ASP A 430 -27.40 9.19 12.31
C ASP A 430 -27.68 10.56 12.95
N PRO A 431 -28.15 10.62 14.21
CA PRO A 431 -28.38 11.87 14.94
C PRO A 431 -27.19 12.84 15.00
N ALA A 432 -25.97 12.32 14.81
CA ALA A 432 -24.74 13.08 14.77
C ALA A 432 -24.00 12.88 13.44
N GLY A 433 -24.72 12.60 12.35
CA GLY A 433 -24.15 12.38 11.02
C GLY A 433 -24.89 13.17 9.92
N THR A 434 -24.25 13.29 8.77
CA THR A 434 -24.81 13.91 7.56
C THR A 434 -24.60 13.03 6.35
N VAL A 435 -25.35 13.25 5.28
CA VAL A 435 -25.19 12.54 4.01
C VAL A 435 -24.92 13.51 2.86
N PHE A 436 -24.22 13.03 1.84
CA PHE A 436 -24.00 13.79 0.60
C PHE A 436 -25.24 13.81 -0.28
N PRO A 437 -25.31 14.75 -1.25
CA PRO A 437 -26.32 14.70 -2.31
C PRO A 437 -26.35 13.32 -2.98
N HIS A 438 -27.53 12.86 -3.37
CA HIS A 438 -27.77 11.56 -4.02
C HIS A 438 -27.44 10.31 -3.20
N HIS A 439 -27.04 10.42 -1.92
CA HIS A 439 -26.74 9.27 -1.04
C HIS A 439 -27.81 8.17 -1.10
N TYR A 440 -29.07 8.49 -0.77
CA TYR A 440 -30.16 7.52 -0.79
C TYR A 440 -30.47 7.00 -2.20
N ARG A 441 -30.28 7.84 -3.22
CA ARG A 441 -30.48 7.47 -4.62
C ARG A 441 -29.48 6.40 -5.05
N HIS A 442 -28.20 6.55 -4.71
CA HIS A 442 -27.16 5.55 -5.02
C HIS A 442 -27.46 4.21 -4.37
N LEU A 443 -27.87 4.23 -3.10
CA LEU A 443 -28.18 3.00 -2.35
C LEU A 443 -29.44 2.31 -2.88
N VAL A 444 -30.50 3.06 -3.19
CA VAL A 444 -31.71 2.50 -3.81
C VAL A 444 -31.43 1.99 -5.22
N ALA A 445 -30.67 2.73 -6.04
CA ALA A 445 -30.27 2.28 -7.38
C ALA A 445 -29.47 0.97 -7.31
N THR A 446 -28.54 0.88 -6.35
CA THR A 446 -27.77 -0.34 -6.08
C THR A 446 -28.68 -1.52 -5.74
N LEU A 447 -29.67 -1.32 -4.86
CA LEU A 447 -30.64 -2.37 -4.54
C LEU A 447 -31.51 -2.76 -5.73
N LEU A 448 -31.95 -1.81 -6.55
CA LEU A 448 -32.74 -2.10 -7.74
C LEU A 448 -31.93 -2.90 -8.78
N ALA A 449 -30.64 -2.60 -8.94
CA ALA A 449 -29.73 -3.36 -9.81
C ALA A 449 -29.40 -4.75 -9.24
N ARG A 450 -29.40 -4.91 -7.91
CA ARG A 450 -29.07 -6.15 -7.19
C ARG A 450 -30.27 -6.67 -6.41
N THR A 451 -31.19 -7.33 -7.12
CA THR A 451 -32.46 -7.79 -6.56
C THR A 451 -32.31 -8.79 -5.41
N GLU A 452 -31.21 -9.53 -5.38
CA GLU A 452 -30.84 -10.48 -4.33
C GLU A 452 -30.30 -9.84 -3.05
N ALA A 453 -29.86 -8.58 -3.12
CA ALA A 453 -29.24 -7.89 -2.00
C ALA A 453 -30.31 -7.39 -1.00
N PRO A 454 -30.18 -7.69 0.30
CA PRO A 454 -31.12 -7.25 1.31
C PRO A 454 -30.87 -5.82 1.76
N ALA A 455 -29.62 -5.36 1.68
CA ALA A 455 -29.22 -3.99 1.94
C ALA A 455 -28.06 -3.56 1.04
N ALA A 456 -28.02 -2.26 0.72
CA ALA A 456 -26.91 -1.60 0.07
C ALA A 456 -26.16 -0.72 1.06
N ILE A 457 -24.84 -0.63 0.92
CA ILE A 457 -23.94 0.06 1.86
C ILE A 457 -23.09 1.09 1.10
N ALA A 458 -22.95 2.27 1.68
CA ALA A 458 -22.05 3.33 1.26
C ALA A 458 -20.81 3.37 2.15
N THR A 459 -19.72 3.85 1.59
CA THR A 459 -18.53 4.19 2.37
C THR A 459 -18.79 5.45 3.21
N THR A 460 -18.24 5.44 4.42
CA THR A 460 -18.39 6.52 5.40
C THR A 460 -17.09 7.32 5.52
N LEU A 461 -17.23 8.64 5.62
CA LEU A 461 -16.21 9.55 6.10
C LEU A 461 -16.35 9.77 7.59
N ASP A 462 -15.26 9.67 8.33
CA ASP A 462 -15.20 10.20 9.67
C ASP A 462 -14.77 11.65 9.63
N GLN A 463 -15.49 12.50 10.36
CA GLN A 463 -15.14 13.89 10.57
C GLN A 463 -14.68 14.07 12.02
N CYS A 464 -13.42 14.47 12.18
CA CYS A 464 -12.76 14.81 13.43
C CYS A 464 -13.45 16.00 14.11
N ARG A 465 -13.29 16.11 15.43
CA ARG A 465 -13.77 17.28 16.18
C ARG A 465 -12.92 18.50 15.88
N ASP A 466 -13.42 19.68 16.23
CA ASP A 466 -12.63 20.90 16.11
C ASP A 466 -11.34 20.82 16.94
N GLY A 467 -10.22 21.12 16.30
CA GLY A 467 -8.87 20.99 16.88
C GLY A 467 -8.24 19.60 16.73
N GLU A 468 -8.98 18.61 16.23
CA GLU A 468 -8.46 17.29 15.87
C GLU A 468 -8.29 17.19 14.35
N PHE A 469 -7.23 16.50 13.91
CA PHE A 469 -6.92 16.30 12.49
C PHE A 469 -6.75 14.83 12.16
N ALA A 470 -7.16 14.46 10.95
CA ALA A 470 -6.95 13.14 10.40
C ALA A 470 -5.46 12.91 10.12
N ASP A 471 -4.97 11.71 10.45
CA ASP A 471 -3.64 11.27 10.02
C ASP A 471 -3.70 10.81 8.55
N ALA A 472 -2.78 11.30 7.74
CA ALA A 472 -2.63 10.90 6.35
C ALA A 472 -1.12 10.76 6.05
N PRO A 473 -0.65 9.58 5.58
CA PRO A 473 0.77 9.34 5.36
C PRO A 473 1.45 10.36 4.44
N ASN A 474 0.70 10.87 3.45
CA ASN A 474 1.17 11.85 2.48
C ASN A 474 1.26 13.29 3.01
N PHE A 475 0.79 13.54 4.24
CA PHE A 475 0.98 14.83 4.91
C PHE A 475 2.26 14.88 5.72
N GLU A 476 3.02 13.80 5.87
CA GLU A 476 4.33 13.85 6.49
C GLU A 476 5.36 14.48 5.53
N GLY A 477 6.41 15.13 6.06
CA GLY A 477 7.46 15.70 5.22
C GLY A 477 8.34 16.74 5.93
N PRO A 478 9.43 17.19 5.27
CA PRO A 478 10.48 18.01 5.88
C PRO A 478 10.00 19.41 6.30
N LEU A 479 8.89 19.91 5.76
CA LEU A 479 8.33 21.18 6.21
C LEU A 479 7.67 21.10 7.59
N GLY A 480 7.33 19.90 8.06
CA GLY A 480 6.83 19.65 9.42
C GLY A 480 5.56 20.42 9.80
N ARG A 481 4.75 20.86 8.83
CA ARG A 481 3.53 21.63 9.11
C ARG A 481 2.40 20.70 9.51
N THR A 482 1.62 21.08 10.51
CA THR A 482 0.36 20.37 10.79
C THR A 482 -0.65 20.71 9.71
N ILE A 483 -1.13 19.70 8.98
CA ILE A 483 -2.17 19.85 7.97
C ILE A 483 -3.52 19.66 8.64
N ALA A 484 -4.36 20.70 8.58
CA ALA A 484 -5.65 20.74 9.27
C ALA A 484 -6.77 19.98 8.56
N GLU A 485 -6.48 18.78 8.04
CA GLU A 485 -7.52 17.93 7.45
C GLU A 485 -8.37 17.33 8.55
N ARG A 486 -9.69 17.48 8.45
CA ARG A 486 -10.64 17.03 9.48
C ARG A 486 -11.43 15.81 9.05
N ARG A 487 -11.21 15.28 7.85
CA ARG A 487 -11.97 14.16 7.30
C ARG A 487 -11.06 13.03 6.86
N ALA A 488 -11.49 11.80 7.11
CA ALA A 488 -10.80 10.59 6.66
C ALA A 488 -11.80 9.57 6.11
N VAL A 489 -11.36 8.79 5.11
CA VAL A 489 -12.11 7.61 4.64
C VAL A 489 -11.79 6.43 5.56
N THR A 490 -12.74 6.05 6.40
CA THR A 490 -12.50 5.01 7.41
C THR A 490 -12.97 3.63 6.94
N VAL A 491 -14.03 3.57 6.14
CA VAL A 491 -14.74 2.31 5.87
C VAL A 491 -14.43 1.75 4.48
N ASN A 492 -14.04 0.47 4.46
CA ASN A 492 -13.55 -0.28 3.31
C ASN A 492 -14.48 -0.20 2.09
N ALA A 493 -13.93 0.10 0.91
CA ALA A 493 -14.63 0.03 -0.36
C ALA A 493 -14.93 -1.42 -0.80
N SER A 494 -14.18 -2.40 -0.27
CA SER A 494 -14.52 -3.82 -0.29
C SER A 494 -15.19 -4.18 1.04
N PHE A 495 -16.52 -4.19 1.08
CA PHE A 495 -17.27 -4.57 2.28
C PHE A 495 -16.80 -5.94 2.81
N ASP A 496 -16.26 -5.96 4.04
CA ASP A 496 -15.82 -7.18 4.71
C ASP A 496 -16.87 -7.63 5.74
N LEU A 497 -17.61 -8.69 5.40
CA LEU A 497 -18.60 -9.29 6.29
C LEU A 497 -17.95 -9.84 7.58
N ARG A 498 -16.66 -10.16 7.56
CA ARG A 498 -15.92 -10.69 8.73
C ARG A 498 -15.67 -9.58 9.75
N ALA A 499 -15.23 -8.40 9.30
CA ALA A 499 -15.15 -7.21 10.15
C ALA A 499 -16.50 -6.88 10.78
N LEU A 500 -17.58 -6.94 10.00
CA LEU A 500 -18.93 -6.75 10.53
C LEU A 500 -19.30 -7.82 11.58
N ALA A 501 -18.98 -9.10 11.34
CA ALA A 501 -19.21 -10.20 12.28
C ALA A 501 -18.40 -10.08 13.58
N ARG A 502 -17.26 -9.38 13.52
CA ARG A 502 -16.49 -9.01 14.71
C ARG A 502 -17.13 -7.87 15.51
N PHE A 503 -18.18 -7.23 14.97
CA PHE A 503 -18.77 -5.99 15.51
C PHE A 503 -17.78 -4.83 15.50
N ASP A 504 -16.86 -4.84 14.54
CA ASP A 504 -16.03 -3.68 14.25
C ASP A 504 -17.01 -2.58 13.80
N ASP A 505 -16.97 -1.38 14.41
CA ASP A 505 -17.93 -0.28 14.20
C ASP A 505 -17.68 0.45 12.86
N ALA A 506 -17.52 -0.36 11.82
CA ALA A 506 -17.09 -0.02 10.49
C ALA A 506 -18.25 0.39 9.58
N VAL A 507 -19.49 0.46 10.05
CA VAL A 507 -20.62 0.90 9.22
C VAL A 507 -21.45 1.89 10.02
N ALA A 508 -21.53 3.14 9.53
CA ALA A 508 -22.31 4.17 10.21
C ALA A 508 -23.81 3.95 10.04
N ALA A 509 -24.58 4.50 10.98
CA ALA A 509 -26.03 4.39 10.98
C ALA A 509 -26.66 4.96 9.69
N ASN A 510 -26.09 6.05 9.17
CA ASN A 510 -26.51 6.74 7.96
C ASN A 510 -25.86 6.24 6.66
N SER A 511 -25.20 5.07 6.65
CA SER A 511 -24.46 4.60 5.47
C SER A 511 -25.11 3.42 4.74
N TRP A 512 -26.38 3.11 4.99
CA TRP A 512 -27.05 1.98 4.36
C TRP A 512 -28.54 2.19 4.12
N VAL A 513 -29.08 1.46 3.14
CA VAL A 513 -30.52 1.32 2.85
C VAL A 513 -30.82 -0.16 2.73
N ALA A 514 -31.94 -0.62 3.29
CA ALA A 514 -32.40 -1.99 3.20
C ALA A 514 -33.78 -2.11 2.54
N ARG A 515 -34.09 -3.30 2.02
CA ARG A 515 -35.44 -3.67 1.61
C ARG A 515 -36.28 -3.90 2.86
N THR A 516 -37.34 -3.12 3.03
CA THR A 516 -38.18 -3.14 4.24
C THR A 516 -38.78 -4.51 4.50
N GLU A 517 -39.22 -5.23 3.46
CA GLU A 517 -39.79 -6.57 3.57
C GLU A 517 -38.78 -7.59 4.12
N ILE A 518 -37.57 -7.62 3.55
CA ILE A 518 -36.53 -8.56 3.98
C ILE A 518 -36.11 -8.26 5.41
N LEU A 519 -35.90 -6.97 5.74
CA LEU A 519 -35.52 -6.56 7.08
C LEU A 519 -36.57 -6.94 8.13
N ARG A 520 -37.86 -6.75 7.82
CA ARG A 520 -38.98 -7.16 8.69
C ARG A 520 -39.03 -8.66 8.93
N SER A 521 -38.64 -9.47 7.95
CA SER A 521 -38.60 -10.93 8.08
C SER A 521 -37.52 -11.43 9.06
N VAL A 522 -36.58 -10.57 9.47
CA VAL A 522 -35.47 -10.92 10.37
C VAL A 522 -35.38 -10.09 11.64
N LEU A 523 -36.05 -8.93 11.72
CA LEU A 523 -35.89 -7.94 12.79
C LEU A 523 -36.13 -8.51 14.20
N GLY A 524 -37.06 -9.47 14.34
CA GLY A 524 -37.33 -10.18 15.58
C GLY A 524 -37.63 -9.26 16.78
N ARG A 525 -37.25 -9.71 17.99
CA ARG A 525 -37.34 -8.90 19.22
C ARG A 525 -36.13 -7.96 19.35
N ASP A 526 -36.39 -6.73 19.80
CA ASP A 526 -35.38 -5.72 20.15
C ASP A 526 -34.21 -6.33 20.98
N PRO A 527 -32.94 -6.11 20.60
CA PRO A 527 -31.79 -6.50 21.41
C PRO A 527 -31.66 -5.75 22.73
N GLU A 528 -32.32 -4.62 22.91
CA GLU A 528 -32.20 -3.78 24.11
C GLU A 528 -30.71 -3.44 24.38
N VAL A 529 -30.05 -2.73 23.46
CA VAL A 529 -28.63 -2.30 23.51
C VAL A 529 -28.41 -0.88 22.98
N ASP A 530 -27.44 -0.15 23.53
CA ASP A 530 -27.10 1.23 23.12
C ASP A 530 -26.02 1.32 22.03
N ARG A 531 -25.33 0.22 21.74
CA ARG A 531 -24.24 0.14 20.78
C ARG A 531 -24.32 -1.15 19.99
N HIS A 532 -23.58 -1.23 18.88
CA HIS A 532 -23.48 -2.40 18.00
C HIS A 532 -24.80 -2.82 17.31
N TYR A 533 -25.88 -2.04 17.48
CA TYR A 533 -27.18 -2.36 16.89
C TYR A 533 -27.17 -2.24 15.36
N VAL A 534 -26.35 -1.35 14.77
CA VAL A 534 -26.21 -1.25 13.30
C VAL A 534 -25.55 -2.50 12.73
N ALA A 535 -24.41 -2.91 13.31
CA ALA A 535 -23.73 -4.14 12.90
C ALA A 535 -24.62 -5.38 13.09
N TYR A 536 -25.33 -5.47 14.22
CA TYR A 536 -26.30 -6.53 14.46
C TYR A 536 -27.39 -6.57 13.39
N LEU A 537 -27.98 -5.42 13.06
CA LEU A 537 -29.05 -5.30 12.06
C LEU A 537 -28.57 -5.69 10.66
N LEU A 538 -27.36 -5.27 10.26
CA LEU A 538 -26.79 -5.63 8.97
C LEU A 538 -26.42 -7.11 8.90
N LEU A 539 -26.01 -7.74 10.01
CA LEU A 539 -25.82 -9.20 10.08
C LEU A 539 -27.16 -9.96 9.95
N LEU A 540 -28.24 -9.43 10.53
CA LEU A 540 -29.58 -9.98 10.30
C LEU A 540 -29.99 -9.88 8.83
N ALA A 541 -29.70 -8.76 8.17
CA ALA A 541 -29.94 -8.61 6.73
C ALA A 541 -29.07 -9.58 5.92
N ALA A 542 -27.77 -9.68 6.24
CA ALA A 542 -26.82 -10.54 5.54
C ALA A 542 -27.15 -12.04 5.64
N SER A 543 -27.92 -12.47 6.66
CA SER A 543 -28.42 -13.84 6.75
C SER A 543 -29.48 -14.17 5.68
N ARG A 544 -29.91 -13.19 4.88
CA ARG A 544 -30.88 -13.35 3.79
C ARG A 544 -30.29 -13.17 2.39
N GLY A 545 -29.08 -12.63 2.28
CA GLY A 545 -28.45 -12.34 0.99
C GLY A 545 -27.15 -11.55 1.14
N PRO A 546 -26.33 -11.45 0.07
CA PRO A 546 -25.12 -10.62 0.07
C PRO A 546 -25.48 -9.14 0.26
N LEU A 547 -24.77 -8.44 1.13
CA LEU A 547 -24.87 -6.98 1.18
C LEU A 547 -24.20 -6.39 -0.06
N ALA A 548 -24.82 -5.36 -0.65
CA ALA A 548 -24.34 -4.75 -1.88
C ALA A 548 -23.54 -3.47 -1.60
N PRO A 549 -22.22 -3.42 -1.84
CA PRO A 549 -21.50 -2.15 -1.80
C PRO A 549 -21.94 -1.26 -2.97
N SER A 550 -22.27 -0.01 -2.67
CA SER A 550 -22.53 1.01 -3.70
C SER A 550 -21.25 1.55 -4.34
N GLY A 551 -20.10 1.33 -3.69
CA GLY A 551 -18.81 1.90 -4.09
C GLY A 551 -18.71 3.41 -3.90
N SER A 552 -19.73 4.07 -3.34
CA SER A 552 -19.78 5.53 -3.23
C SER A 552 -19.50 6.01 -1.79
N VAL A 553 -18.67 7.04 -1.66
CA VAL A 553 -18.45 7.74 -0.38
C VAL A 553 -19.51 8.84 -0.24
N THR A 554 -20.53 8.59 0.56
CA THR A 554 -21.70 9.50 0.65
C THR A 554 -22.28 9.65 2.04
N ALA A 555 -21.74 8.95 3.05
CA ALA A 555 -22.13 9.11 4.45
C ALA A 555 -21.00 9.78 5.23
N VAL A 556 -21.36 10.63 6.19
CA VAL A 556 -20.43 11.31 7.10
C VAL A 556 -20.87 11.06 8.53
N ARG A 557 -19.93 10.63 9.37
CA ARG A 557 -20.09 10.44 10.81
C ARG A 557 -19.19 11.43 11.54
N PHE A 558 -19.69 12.07 12.59
CA PHE A 558 -18.91 13.01 13.39
C PHE A 558 -18.38 12.33 14.67
N GLY A 559 -17.12 12.61 15.00
CA GLY A 559 -16.45 12.13 16.21
C GLY A 559 -15.36 11.09 15.94
N ALA A 560 -14.48 10.91 16.93
CA ALA A 560 -13.31 10.05 16.82
C ALA A 560 -13.68 8.61 16.43
N PRO A 561 -12.89 7.96 15.55
CA PRO A 561 -13.01 6.52 15.30
C PRO A 561 -12.98 5.79 16.64
N ARG A 562 -13.97 4.93 16.90
CA ARG A 562 -13.95 4.14 18.13
C ARG A 562 -12.75 3.20 18.10
N ASP A 563 -12.05 3.12 19.22
CA ASP A 563 -10.93 2.20 19.41
C ASP A 563 -11.36 0.76 19.09
N GLN A 564 -10.89 0.24 17.97
CA GLN A 564 -11.24 -1.09 17.46
C GLN A 564 -10.65 -2.19 18.35
N ALA A 565 -9.56 -1.93 19.08
CA ALA A 565 -8.93 -2.91 19.97
C ALA A 565 -9.82 -3.29 21.16
N ALA A 566 -10.79 -2.45 21.52
CA ALA A 566 -11.71 -2.68 22.63
C ALA A 566 -12.88 -3.63 22.28
N VAL A 567 -13.17 -3.87 20.99
CA VAL A 567 -14.38 -4.58 20.53
C VAL A 567 -14.39 -6.05 20.97
N GLY A 568 -13.24 -6.74 20.95
CA GLY A 568 -13.12 -8.14 21.34
C GLY A 568 -13.50 -8.43 22.80
N ARG A 569 -13.40 -7.42 23.68
CA ARG A 569 -13.72 -7.54 25.11
C ARG A 569 -15.12 -7.01 25.47
N ASP A 570 -15.85 -6.46 24.49
CA ASP A 570 -17.14 -5.83 24.75
C ASP A 570 -18.25 -6.87 25.11
N PRO A 571 -18.81 -6.83 26.34
CA PRO A 571 -19.87 -7.74 26.73
C PRO A 571 -21.15 -7.62 25.88
N VAL A 572 -21.43 -6.43 25.32
CA VAL A 572 -22.57 -6.19 24.43
C VAL A 572 -22.38 -6.92 23.10
N ALA A 573 -21.19 -6.81 22.49
CA ALA A 573 -20.86 -7.54 21.27
C ALA A 573 -20.96 -9.06 21.49
N ARG A 574 -20.45 -9.58 22.61
CA ARG A 574 -20.56 -11.00 22.97
C ARG A 574 -22.02 -11.46 23.11
N ARG A 575 -22.88 -10.66 23.74
CA ARG A 575 -24.33 -10.92 23.85
C ARG A 575 -24.98 -10.98 22.47
N LEU A 576 -24.68 -10.03 21.58
CA LEU A 576 -25.24 -9.98 20.23
C LEU A 576 -24.75 -11.16 19.37
N ARG A 577 -23.46 -11.54 19.45
CA ARG A 577 -22.91 -12.76 18.82
C ARG A 577 -23.68 -14.01 19.22
N ARG A 578 -24.06 -14.15 20.50
CA ARG A 578 -24.90 -15.28 20.97
C ARG A 578 -26.29 -15.28 20.34
N ARG A 579 -26.88 -14.11 20.04
CA ARG A 579 -28.20 -14.02 19.39
C ARG A 579 -28.15 -14.44 17.92
N ILE A 580 -27.05 -14.14 17.22
CA ILE A 580 -26.87 -14.49 15.80
C ILE A 580 -26.13 -15.81 15.57
N SER A 581 -25.70 -16.52 16.61
CA SER A 581 -24.86 -17.72 16.47
C SER A 581 -25.51 -18.86 15.69
N ARG A 582 -26.84 -18.87 15.61
CA ARG A 582 -27.64 -19.86 14.87
C ARG A 582 -28.08 -19.38 13.48
N LEU A 583 -27.73 -18.16 13.08
CA LEU A 583 -28.00 -17.69 11.73
C LEU A 583 -27.03 -18.36 10.75
N THR A 584 -27.58 -18.79 9.62
CA THR A 584 -26.82 -19.25 8.47
C THR A 584 -26.67 -18.08 7.50
N PHE A 585 -25.51 -18.01 6.83
CA PHE A 585 -25.24 -16.99 5.81
C PHE A 585 -25.08 -17.68 4.46
N PRO A 586 -25.52 -17.07 3.34
CA PRO A 586 -25.42 -17.70 2.02
C PRO A 586 -24.00 -18.13 1.61
N TYR A 587 -22.96 -17.50 2.19
CA TYR A 587 -21.54 -17.74 1.87
C TYR A 587 -20.75 -18.36 3.02
N ALA A 588 -21.38 -18.59 4.16
CA ALA A 588 -20.76 -19.20 5.34
C ALA A 588 -21.84 -19.90 6.18
N THR A 589 -21.60 -21.14 6.60
CA THR A 589 -22.62 -21.91 7.33
C THR A 589 -22.99 -21.24 8.66
N THR A 590 -22.06 -20.54 9.33
CA THR A 590 -22.33 -19.86 10.62
C THR A 590 -21.49 -18.59 10.85
N ILE A 591 -21.88 -17.76 11.84
CA ILE A 591 -21.09 -16.60 12.29
C ILE A 591 -19.69 -16.99 12.79
N GLY A 592 -19.55 -18.19 13.38
CA GLY A 592 -18.28 -18.67 13.90
C GLY A 592 -17.24 -18.86 12.79
N GLN A 593 -17.68 -19.40 11.65
CA GLN A 593 -16.83 -19.55 10.46
C GLN A 593 -16.45 -18.20 9.84
N LEU A 594 -17.38 -17.22 9.83
CA LEU A 594 -17.07 -15.86 9.38
C LEU A 594 -15.97 -15.20 10.23
N THR A 595 -15.99 -15.44 11.55
CA THR A 595 -14.98 -14.88 12.45
C THR A 595 -13.68 -15.69 12.49
N ALA A 596 -13.72 -17.01 12.27
CA ALA A 596 -12.57 -17.90 12.35
C ALA A 596 -11.67 -17.87 11.11
N ALA A 597 -12.23 -17.55 9.93
CA ALA A 597 -11.51 -17.55 8.65
C ALA A 597 -10.56 -16.35 8.44
N GLY A 598 -10.37 -15.49 9.46
CA GLY A 598 -9.60 -14.24 9.37
C GLY A 598 -8.67 -13.95 10.54
N GLU A 599 -8.60 -14.82 11.55
CA GLU A 599 -7.28 -15.06 12.15
C GLU A 599 -6.46 -15.74 11.06
N PRO A 600 -5.16 -15.46 10.88
CA PRO A 600 -4.33 -16.38 10.13
C PRO A 600 -4.53 -17.72 10.82
N GLN A 601 -5.32 -18.59 10.20
CA GLN A 601 -5.18 -19.99 10.52
C GLN A 601 -3.71 -20.25 10.22
N PRO A 602 -2.89 -20.66 11.20
CA PRO A 602 -1.60 -21.21 10.86
C PRO A 602 -1.91 -22.21 9.76
N VAL A 603 -1.24 -22.05 8.62
CA VAL A 603 -1.45 -22.90 7.44
C VAL A 603 -1.61 -24.30 7.98
N ALA A 604 -2.84 -24.82 7.90
CA ALA A 604 -3.11 -26.19 8.25
C ALA A 604 -2.41 -26.98 7.15
N THR A 605 -1.13 -27.26 7.35
CA THR A 605 -0.58 -28.51 6.91
C THR A 605 -1.49 -29.55 7.55
N ASP A 606 -2.18 -30.34 6.73
CA ASP A 606 -3.15 -31.38 7.13
C ASP A 606 -2.58 -32.46 8.09
N ASP A 607 -1.44 -32.20 8.72
CA ASP A 607 -0.76 -33.05 9.71
C ASP A 607 -0.58 -32.39 11.09
N ALA A 608 -1.08 -31.18 11.36
CA ALA A 608 -0.94 -30.58 12.70
C ALA A 608 -1.96 -31.17 13.70
N PRO A 609 -1.54 -31.90 14.76
CA PRO A 609 -2.43 -32.50 15.73
C PRO A 609 -3.09 -31.43 16.62
N PRO A 610 -4.28 -31.72 17.20
CA PRO A 610 -5.03 -30.75 18.01
C PRO A 610 -4.23 -30.29 19.24
N PRO A 611 -4.49 -29.07 19.76
CA PRO A 611 -3.80 -28.56 20.94
C PRO A 611 -4.18 -29.41 22.15
N GLY A 612 -3.23 -30.24 22.60
CA GLY A 612 -3.37 -31.06 23.79
C GLY A 612 -2.76 -32.45 23.69
N THR A 613 -1.46 -32.54 23.42
CA THR A 613 -0.50 -33.44 24.08
C THR A 613 0.87 -33.01 23.59
N VAL A 614 1.65 -32.38 24.46
CA VAL A 614 3.06 -32.07 24.18
C VAL A 614 3.82 -33.40 24.16
N THR A 615 4.60 -33.66 23.11
CA THR A 615 5.43 -34.88 23.00
C THR A 615 6.56 -34.79 24.02
N PRO A 616 6.67 -35.72 24.98
CA PRO A 616 7.73 -35.66 25.98
C PRO A 616 9.11 -35.90 25.35
N LEU A 617 10.11 -35.09 25.73
CA LEU A 617 11.52 -35.32 25.39
C LEU A 617 12.14 -36.33 26.36
N ASP A 618 12.92 -37.27 25.84
CA ASP A 618 13.78 -38.17 26.62
C ASP A 618 15.26 -37.82 26.43
N PHE A 619 16.16 -38.52 27.14
CA PHE A 619 17.59 -38.34 26.99
C PHE A 619 18.07 -38.68 25.58
N GLY A 620 18.81 -37.76 24.96
CA GLY A 620 19.27 -37.85 23.57
C GLY A 620 18.37 -37.13 22.58
N ASP A 621 17.18 -36.71 23.00
CA ASP A 621 16.26 -35.94 22.16
C ASP A 621 16.60 -34.44 22.16
N SER A 622 16.23 -33.79 21.06
CA SER A 622 16.31 -32.34 20.92
C SER A 622 15.16 -31.80 20.08
N ALA A 623 14.66 -30.64 20.45
CA ALA A 623 13.70 -29.85 19.70
C ALA A 623 14.41 -28.58 19.17
N HIS A 624 14.46 -28.41 17.85
CA HIS A 624 15.13 -27.27 17.20
C HIS A 624 14.18 -26.54 16.25
N GLY A 625 14.06 -25.23 16.39
CA GLY A 625 13.13 -24.39 15.66
C GLY A 625 11.75 -24.32 16.33
N GLY A 626 10.95 -23.30 15.97
CA GLY A 626 9.68 -23.02 16.63
C GLY A 626 8.64 -24.14 16.55
N PRO A 627 8.41 -24.79 15.39
CA PRO A 627 7.46 -25.90 15.30
C PRO A 627 7.81 -27.08 16.22
N ALA A 628 9.09 -27.49 16.26
CA ALA A 628 9.54 -28.56 17.15
C ALA A 628 9.42 -28.16 18.63
N LEU A 629 9.75 -26.91 18.97
CA LEU A 629 9.54 -26.41 20.33
C LEU A 629 8.06 -26.42 20.73
N GLN A 630 7.15 -26.13 19.82
CA GLN A 630 5.71 -26.18 20.09
C GLN A 630 5.19 -27.61 20.29
N GLU A 631 5.82 -28.59 19.64
CA GLU A 631 5.52 -30.00 19.85
C GLU A 631 5.98 -30.49 21.23
N HIS A 632 7.11 -30.00 21.72
CA HIS A 632 7.78 -30.48 22.94
C HIS A 632 7.66 -29.57 24.17
N ALA A 633 7.09 -28.37 24.02
CA ALA A 633 6.90 -27.42 25.11
C ALA A 633 5.58 -26.65 25.05
N ALA A 634 5.00 -26.38 26.22
CA ALA A 634 3.97 -25.36 26.35
C ALA A 634 4.63 -23.98 26.50
N LEU A 635 4.44 -23.12 25.51
CA LEU A 635 5.11 -21.81 25.40
C LEU A 635 4.18 -20.68 25.89
N THR A 636 4.41 -20.17 27.09
CA THR A 636 3.66 -19.05 27.68
C THR A 636 4.44 -17.74 27.55
N GLY A 637 3.81 -16.70 27.01
CA GLY A 637 4.46 -15.40 26.79
C GLY A 637 5.29 -15.31 25.52
N PHE A 638 5.32 -16.38 24.71
CA PHE A 638 5.87 -16.38 23.36
C PHE A 638 4.78 -16.06 22.32
N LEU A 639 5.19 -15.50 21.18
CA LEU A 639 4.41 -15.38 19.96
C LEU A 639 4.24 -16.76 19.31
N SER A 640 3.45 -16.84 18.24
CA SER A 640 3.42 -18.00 17.36
C SER A 640 4.85 -18.37 16.93
N PRO A 641 5.33 -19.60 17.22
CA PRO A 641 6.71 -19.98 16.94
C PRO A 641 6.99 -19.95 15.43
N GLU A 642 8.14 -19.40 15.07
CA GLU A 642 8.62 -19.33 13.68
C GLU A 642 9.64 -20.43 13.43
N GLN A 643 10.02 -20.68 12.17
CA GLN A 643 11.01 -21.72 11.84
C GLN A 643 12.31 -21.58 12.65
N GLN A 644 12.70 -20.34 12.97
CA GLN A 644 13.96 -20.02 13.66
C GLN A 644 13.89 -20.18 15.19
N GLY A 645 12.69 -20.26 15.76
CA GLY A 645 12.49 -20.32 17.21
C GLY A 645 11.18 -19.67 17.67
N ALA A 646 10.97 -19.65 18.98
CA ALA A 646 9.84 -18.98 19.61
C ALA A 646 10.26 -17.62 20.16
N TRP A 647 9.68 -16.55 19.61
CA TRP A 647 9.94 -15.16 20.02
C TRP A 647 9.01 -14.70 21.14
N SER A 648 9.47 -13.81 22.02
CA SER A 648 8.65 -13.17 23.05
C SER A 648 8.67 -11.65 22.94
N ARG A 649 7.49 -11.05 23.14
CA ARG A 649 7.30 -9.61 23.34
C ARG A 649 7.15 -9.22 24.81
N GLN A 650 7.48 -10.12 25.72
CA GLN A 650 7.37 -9.93 27.15
C GLN A 650 8.77 -9.98 27.76
N THR A 651 9.00 -9.22 28.83
CA THR A 651 10.27 -9.27 29.57
C THR A 651 10.47 -10.63 30.24
N THR A 652 9.40 -11.41 30.41
CA THR A 652 9.45 -12.76 30.96
C THR A 652 8.61 -13.69 30.10
N ALA A 653 9.18 -14.83 29.73
CA ALA A 653 8.51 -15.91 29.02
C ALA A 653 8.80 -17.26 29.70
N ILE A 654 7.90 -18.23 29.56
CA ILE A 654 8.00 -19.54 30.20
C ILE A 654 7.83 -20.62 29.15
N ALA A 655 8.80 -21.53 29.04
CA ALA A 655 8.71 -22.74 28.25
C ALA A 655 8.59 -23.95 29.19
N GLU A 656 7.44 -24.62 29.19
CA GLU A 656 7.23 -25.84 29.98
C GLU A 656 7.53 -27.07 29.12
N ILE A 657 8.73 -27.61 29.25
CA ILE A 657 9.19 -28.77 28.47
C ILE A 657 8.54 -30.03 29.03
N ALA A 658 7.86 -30.82 28.20
CA ALA A 658 7.38 -32.14 28.61
C ALA A 658 8.56 -33.12 28.65
N LEU A 659 8.70 -33.87 29.73
CA LEU A 659 9.75 -34.86 29.94
C LEU A 659 9.17 -36.27 29.91
N ALA A 660 9.83 -37.18 29.22
CA ALA A 660 9.52 -38.60 29.28
C ALA A 660 9.68 -39.11 30.73
N ALA A 661 8.98 -40.19 31.08
CA ALA A 661 8.95 -40.69 32.46
C ALA A 661 10.37 -41.00 33.01
N GLU A 662 11.26 -41.49 32.16
CA GLU A 662 12.65 -41.74 32.55
C GLU A 662 13.40 -40.44 32.85
N ALA A 663 13.44 -39.49 31.91
CA ALA A 663 14.05 -38.18 32.12
C ALA A 663 13.49 -37.41 33.33
N ALA A 664 12.16 -37.46 33.53
CA ALA A 664 11.50 -36.84 34.66
C ALA A 664 11.91 -37.47 36.02
N SER A 665 12.08 -38.79 36.07
CA SER A 665 12.42 -39.50 37.32
C SER A 665 13.91 -39.49 37.65
N ALA A 666 14.78 -39.47 36.65
CA ALA A 666 16.23 -39.53 36.83
C ALA A 666 16.87 -38.16 37.06
N GLY A 667 16.29 -37.09 36.48
CA GLY A 667 17.00 -35.82 36.35
C GLY A 667 18.18 -35.93 35.38
N GLY A 668 18.75 -34.81 34.96
CA GLY A 668 19.85 -34.83 33.98
C GLY A 668 20.32 -33.44 33.61
N TRP A 669 20.68 -33.27 32.34
CA TRP A 669 21.16 -32.01 31.79
C TRP A 669 20.26 -31.50 30.68
N LEU A 670 20.12 -30.19 30.62
CA LEU A 670 19.31 -29.44 29.68
C LEU A 670 20.23 -28.49 28.91
N ALA A 671 20.24 -28.58 27.58
CA ALA A 671 20.87 -27.58 26.73
C ALA A 671 19.80 -26.64 26.15
N LEU A 672 20.03 -25.33 26.21
CA LEU A 672 19.17 -24.31 25.63
C LEU A 672 19.98 -23.42 24.69
N GLU A 673 19.39 -23.09 23.54
CA GLU A 673 19.87 -22.02 22.66
C GLU A 673 18.89 -20.86 22.72
N ILE A 674 19.36 -19.74 23.27
CA ILE A 674 18.55 -18.55 23.53
C ILE A 674 19.25 -17.29 23.02
N MET A 675 18.47 -16.30 22.64
CA MET A 675 18.96 -15.00 22.18
C MET A 675 18.06 -13.90 22.75
N ALA A 676 18.61 -12.71 22.95
CA ALA A 676 17.84 -11.53 23.33
C ALA A 676 18.18 -10.36 22.41
N ALA A 677 17.20 -9.47 22.24
CA ALA A 677 17.35 -8.22 21.50
C ALA A 677 17.28 -7.04 22.49
N HIS A 678 18.27 -6.15 22.45
CA HIS A 678 18.43 -5.06 23.43
C HIS A 678 18.62 -3.70 22.75
N ASP A 679 18.42 -2.62 23.52
CA ASP A 679 18.82 -1.25 23.17
C ASP A 679 20.24 -0.95 23.69
N ASP A 680 21.00 -0.08 23.01
CA ASP A 680 22.45 0.06 23.19
C ASP A 680 22.91 0.66 24.55
N THR A 681 22.03 0.86 25.53
CA THR A 681 22.29 1.80 26.65
C THR A 681 22.21 1.21 28.07
N GLY A 682 22.26 -0.12 28.27
CA GLY A 682 22.19 -0.72 29.61
C GLY A 682 22.93 -2.05 29.80
N ALA A 683 22.99 -2.52 31.05
CA ALA A 683 23.46 -3.86 31.40
C ALA A 683 22.55 -4.91 30.72
N ARG A 684 23.15 -5.86 30.01
CA ARG A 684 22.47 -6.77 29.09
C ARG A 684 22.42 -8.14 29.71
N VAL A 685 21.27 -8.57 30.18
CA VAL A 685 21.16 -9.82 30.94
C VAL A 685 19.97 -10.66 30.51
N ILE A 686 20.22 -11.97 30.36
CA ILE A 686 19.18 -13.00 30.33
C ILE A 686 19.29 -13.82 31.63
N ASP A 687 18.22 -13.83 32.40
CA ASP A 687 18.06 -14.71 33.56
C ASP A 687 17.30 -15.98 33.17
N VAL A 688 17.89 -17.14 33.45
CA VAL A 688 17.30 -18.46 33.20
C VAL A 688 17.06 -19.18 34.53
N GLU A 689 15.79 -19.42 34.86
CA GLU A 689 15.38 -20.02 36.14
C GLU A 689 14.69 -21.38 35.91
N LEU A 690 15.10 -22.37 36.72
CA LEU A 690 14.52 -23.71 36.79
C LEU A 690 13.94 -23.94 38.21
N PRO A 691 12.93 -24.83 38.41
CA PRO A 691 12.12 -24.94 39.64
C PRO A 691 12.84 -25.10 40.99
N GLU A 692 14.12 -25.43 41.00
CA GLU A 692 14.88 -25.72 42.22
C GLU A 692 16.32 -25.16 42.17
N ARG A 693 16.59 -24.20 41.28
CA ARG A 693 17.91 -23.56 41.15
C ARG A 693 17.81 -22.04 41.21
N HIS A 694 18.88 -21.42 41.71
CA HIS A 694 19.09 -19.99 41.53
C HIS A 694 19.17 -19.66 40.04
N ALA A 695 18.63 -18.51 39.64
CA ALA A 695 18.66 -18.04 38.26
C ALA A 695 20.10 -18.00 37.73
N LEU A 696 20.32 -18.62 36.57
CA LEU A 696 21.56 -18.47 35.82
C LEU A 696 21.49 -17.13 35.09
N ARG A 697 22.41 -16.23 35.43
CA ARG A 697 22.52 -14.89 34.85
C ARG A 697 23.54 -14.89 33.72
N LEU A 698 23.12 -14.59 32.51
CA LEU A 698 23.97 -14.53 31.31
C LEU A 698 24.12 -13.09 30.84
N GLU A 699 25.32 -12.68 30.47
CA GLU A 699 25.52 -11.41 29.77
C GLU A 699 25.06 -11.56 28.32
N ALA A 700 24.03 -10.81 27.94
CA ALA A 700 23.45 -10.86 26.61
C ALA A 700 24.21 -9.92 25.67
N VAL A 701 24.54 -10.42 24.49
CA VAL A 701 25.02 -9.59 23.38
C VAL A 701 23.88 -9.56 22.37
N ASP A 702 23.51 -8.34 21.91
CA ASP A 702 22.41 -8.12 20.99
C ASP A 702 22.55 -9.05 19.77
N TRP A 703 21.48 -9.77 19.43
CA TRP A 703 21.43 -10.73 18.33
C TRP A 703 22.44 -11.89 18.38
N THR A 704 22.98 -12.20 19.56
CA THR A 704 23.92 -13.32 19.73
C THR A 704 23.22 -14.50 20.39
N TRP A 705 23.37 -15.69 19.80
CA TRP A 705 22.90 -16.94 20.40
C TRP A 705 23.80 -17.37 21.56
N HIS A 706 23.19 -17.63 22.70
CA HIS A 706 23.82 -18.20 23.88
C HIS A 706 23.38 -19.64 24.01
N ARG A 707 24.37 -20.54 24.03
CA ARG A 707 24.14 -21.94 24.40
C ARG A 707 24.46 -22.13 25.86
N ILE A 708 23.49 -22.57 26.64
CA ILE A 708 23.67 -22.92 28.05
C ILE A 708 23.40 -24.39 28.28
N ILE A 709 24.19 -24.99 29.15
CA ILE A 709 24.02 -26.38 29.59
C ILE A 709 23.84 -26.33 31.11
N VAL A 710 22.67 -26.73 31.59
CA VAL A 710 22.30 -26.64 32.99
C VAL A 710 21.77 -27.99 33.49
N PRO A 711 22.14 -28.43 34.71
CA PRO A 711 21.53 -29.62 35.29
C PRO A 711 20.12 -29.32 35.77
N PHE A 712 19.20 -30.27 35.62
CA PHE A 712 17.86 -30.24 36.22
C PHE A 712 17.66 -31.45 37.15
N ALA A 713 16.95 -31.23 38.25
CA ALA A 713 16.63 -32.27 39.22
C ALA A 713 15.43 -33.12 38.77
N PRO A 714 15.27 -34.35 39.29
CA PRO A 714 14.05 -35.14 39.08
C PRO A 714 12.78 -34.34 39.38
N SER A 715 11.79 -34.40 38.48
CA SER A 715 10.52 -33.67 38.59
C SER A 715 9.34 -34.64 38.69
N ALA A 716 8.60 -34.59 39.78
CA ALA A 716 7.40 -35.41 39.98
C ALA A 716 6.24 -35.06 39.02
N ARG A 717 6.31 -33.92 38.30
CA ARG A 717 5.23 -33.41 37.47
C ARG A 717 5.34 -33.76 35.98
N GLY A 718 6.42 -34.43 35.56
CA GLY A 718 6.64 -34.79 34.15
C GLY A 718 6.91 -33.59 33.23
N ASN A 719 6.90 -32.37 33.75
CA ASN A 719 7.21 -31.15 33.01
C ASN A 719 8.33 -30.37 33.72
N LEU A 720 9.14 -29.67 32.93
CA LEU A 720 10.23 -28.81 33.38
C LEU A 720 9.97 -27.37 32.90
N PRO A 721 9.39 -26.49 33.74
CA PRO A 721 9.19 -25.09 33.38
C PRO A 721 10.52 -24.34 33.43
N ILE A 722 10.84 -23.66 32.33
CA ILE A 722 12.01 -22.81 32.19
C ILE A 722 11.52 -21.37 32.08
N ARG A 723 11.84 -20.54 33.07
CA ARG A 723 11.52 -19.11 33.02
C ARG A 723 12.72 -18.36 32.45
N LEU A 724 12.48 -17.61 31.39
CA LEU A 724 13.46 -16.76 30.73
C LEU A 724 13.06 -15.30 30.95
N THR A 725 13.97 -14.50 31.50
CA THR A 725 13.72 -13.08 31.80
C THR A 725 14.80 -12.19 31.20
N VAL A 726 14.40 -11.05 30.64
CA VAL A 726 15.27 -9.97 30.18
C VAL A 726 14.90 -8.67 30.88
N ASP A 727 15.90 -7.86 31.21
CA ASP A 727 15.70 -6.62 31.98
C ASP A 727 14.85 -5.58 31.22
N ARG A 728 14.97 -5.51 29.88
CA ARG A 728 14.23 -4.59 29.00
C ARG A 728 14.02 -5.18 27.61
N LEU A 729 12.93 -4.77 26.96
CA LEU A 729 12.62 -5.10 25.56
C LEU A 729 13.18 -4.04 24.61
N ARG A 730 13.71 -4.45 23.45
CA ARG A 730 14.04 -3.53 22.37
C ARG A 730 12.77 -3.09 21.66
N ALA A 731 12.52 -1.78 21.59
CA ALA A 731 11.48 -1.23 20.74
C ALA A 731 11.92 -1.33 19.28
N ILE A 732 11.27 -2.18 18.49
CA ILE A 732 11.47 -2.23 17.04
C ILE A 732 10.31 -1.50 16.38
N THR A 733 10.64 -0.45 15.64
CA THR A 733 9.73 0.24 14.73
C THR A 733 9.78 -0.45 13.38
N GLY A 734 8.98 -1.52 13.24
CA GLY A 734 8.63 -2.04 11.92
C GLY A 734 7.66 -1.08 11.20
N GLY A 735 7.39 -1.31 9.92
CA GLY A 735 6.46 -0.49 9.11
C GLY A 735 5.03 -0.36 9.67
N ASP A 736 4.67 -1.12 10.70
CA ASP A 736 3.46 -0.92 11.49
C ASP A 736 3.73 0.07 12.64
N LYS A 737 2.97 1.18 12.69
CA LYS A 737 3.13 2.38 13.54
C LYS A 737 3.04 2.17 15.08
N HIS A 738 3.27 0.97 15.60
CA HIS A 738 3.39 0.72 17.05
C HIS A 738 4.74 0.05 17.35
N PRO A 739 5.62 0.68 18.17
CA PRO A 739 6.84 0.02 18.60
C PRO A 739 6.47 -1.29 19.30
N HIS A 740 6.88 -2.41 18.72
CA HIS A 740 6.72 -3.71 19.35
C HIS A 740 8.03 -4.05 20.05
N GLY A 741 7.93 -4.36 21.34
CA GLY A 741 9.07 -4.88 22.08
C GLY A 741 9.38 -6.29 21.60
N ILE A 742 10.56 -6.54 21.03
CA ILE A 742 11.10 -7.90 20.88
C ILE A 742 12.22 -8.04 21.89
N GLY A 743 12.16 -9.07 22.74
CA GLY A 743 13.08 -9.20 23.87
C GLY A 743 13.84 -10.51 23.91
N LEU A 744 13.22 -11.62 23.52
CA LEU A 744 13.80 -12.95 23.75
C LEU A 744 13.37 -13.96 22.68
N CYS A 745 14.28 -14.84 22.27
CA CYS A 745 14.01 -15.98 21.42
C CYS A 745 14.56 -17.27 22.04
N LEU A 746 13.76 -18.33 22.05
CA LEU A 746 14.20 -19.70 22.33
C LEU A 746 14.25 -20.48 21.02
N ARG A 747 15.42 -20.97 20.61
CA ARG A 747 15.61 -21.69 19.34
C ARG A 747 15.61 -23.19 19.50
N SER A 748 16.27 -23.71 20.53
CA SER A 748 16.28 -25.15 20.76
C SER A 748 16.42 -25.55 22.22
N VAL A 749 15.95 -26.77 22.49
CA VAL A 749 16.03 -27.46 23.78
C VAL A 749 16.54 -28.88 23.52
N ALA A 750 17.47 -29.38 24.33
CA ALA A 750 17.90 -30.79 24.27
C ALA A 750 18.11 -31.36 25.68
N LEU A 751 17.96 -32.68 25.81
CA LEU A 751 18.18 -33.41 27.07
C LEU A 751 19.31 -34.43 26.97
N ALA A 752 20.09 -34.54 28.03
CA ALA A 752 21.20 -35.50 28.11
C ALA A 752 21.38 -36.03 29.54
N ARG A 753 22.00 -37.21 29.68
CA ARG A 753 22.31 -37.78 31.00
C ARG A 753 23.55 -37.13 31.61
N GLN A 754 24.53 -36.83 30.78
CA GLN A 754 25.74 -36.09 31.12
C GLN A 754 25.92 -34.90 30.16
N PRO A 755 26.59 -33.81 30.57
CA PRO A 755 26.74 -32.62 29.73
C PRO A 755 27.59 -32.90 28.48
N GLU A 756 28.47 -33.90 28.53
CA GLU A 756 29.25 -34.39 27.39
C GLU A 756 28.45 -35.19 26.36
N ASP A 757 27.24 -35.66 26.69
CA ASP A 757 26.42 -36.46 25.77
C ASP A 757 25.66 -35.60 24.75
N PHE A 758 25.65 -34.26 24.94
CA PHE A 758 25.07 -33.40 23.93
C PHE A 758 25.91 -33.50 22.65
N PRO A 759 25.29 -33.79 21.48
CA PRO A 759 26.01 -33.72 20.23
C PRO A 759 26.64 -32.33 20.09
N ASP A 760 27.75 -32.28 19.36
CA ASP A 760 28.43 -31.05 18.98
C ASP A 760 27.52 -30.31 17.97
N LEU A 761 26.44 -29.71 18.48
CA LEU A 761 25.42 -28.98 17.73
C LEU A 761 26.00 -27.78 16.97
N THR A 762 27.27 -27.46 17.21
CA THR A 762 28.08 -26.41 16.58
C THR A 762 28.67 -26.81 15.22
N ARG A 763 28.59 -28.09 14.80
CA ARG A 763 28.96 -28.48 13.43
C ARG A 763 27.73 -28.52 12.53
N GLU A 764 27.31 -27.33 12.10
CA GLU A 764 26.36 -27.16 11.02
C GLU A 764 26.88 -27.86 9.76
N ILE A 765 26.09 -28.78 9.20
CA ILE A 765 26.29 -29.26 7.82
C ILE A 765 25.40 -28.35 6.96
N PRO A 766 25.94 -27.33 6.28
CA PRO A 766 25.14 -26.53 5.38
C PRO A 766 24.58 -27.43 4.28
N SER A 767 23.28 -27.32 4.02
CA SER A 767 22.68 -27.94 2.85
C SER A 767 22.87 -26.99 1.67
N HIS A 768 23.33 -27.51 0.53
CA HIS A 768 23.55 -26.71 -0.67
C HIS A 768 22.63 -27.20 -1.78
N SER A 769 22.02 -26.28 -2.52
CA SER A 769 21.45 -26.59 -3.82
C SER A 769 22.19 -25.82 -4.90
N PHE A 770 22.41 -26.50 -6.03
CA PHE A 770 23.13 -25.97 -7.17
C PHE A 770 22.22 -26.01 -8.38
N SER A 771 22.19 -24.92 -9.14
CA SER A 771 21.59 -24.92 -10.46
C SER A 771 22.50 -24.20 -11.45
N SER A 772 22.47 -24.66 -12.70
CA SER A 772 23.19 -24.00 -13.79
C SER A 772 22.33 -24.01 -15.04
N TYR A 773 22.51 -22.99 -15.86
CA TYR A 773 21.73 -22.78 -17.07
C TYR A 773 22.61 -22.11 -18.13
N GLU A 774 22.53 -22.58 -19.37
CA GLU A 774 23.33 -22.06 -20.49
C GLU A 774 22.48 -22.05 -21.77
N GLN A 775 22.37 -20.90 -22.43
CA GLN A 775 21.68 -20.74 -23.71
C GLN A 775 22.30 -19.61 -24.52
N GLY A 776 22.96 -19.94 -25.64
CA GLY A 776 23.65 -18.97 -26.48
C GLY A 776 24.81 -18.31 -25.72
N ASP A 777 24.87 -16.98 -25.73
CA ASP A 777 25.88 -16.20 -25.01
C ASP A 777 25.56 -15.99 -23.52
N PHE A 778 24.43 -16.56 -23.04
CA PHE A 778 24.02 -16.50 -21.64
C PHE A 778 24.44 -17.77 -20.90
N ALA A 779 25.16 -17.61 -19.79
CA ALA A 779 25.45 -18.68 -18.83
C ALA A 779 25.15 -18.19 -17.40
N GLN A 780 24.59 -19.07 -16.57
CA GLN A 780 24.29 -18.79 -15.18
C GLN A 780 24.66 -19.98 -14.30
N VAL A 781 25.19 -19.68 -13.12
CA VAL A 781 25.40 -20.61 -12.03
C VAL A 781 24.82 -20.00 -10.76
N GLU A 782 23.99 -20.75 -10.06
CA GLU A 782 23.42 -20.34 -8.78
C GLU A 782 23.72 -21.39 -7.71
N VAL A 783 24.36 -20.94 -6.64
CA VAL A 783 24.65 -21.73 -5.45
C VAL A 783 23.81 -21.18 -4.32
N LYS A 784 22.91 -22.00 -3.79
CA LYS A 784 22.14 -21.66 -2.59
C LYS A 784 22.76 -22.32 -1.38
N PHE A 785 23.24 -21.52 -0.45
CA PHE A 785 23.68 -21.95 0.87
C PHE A 785 22.45 -21.92 1.77
N SER A 786 22.00 -23.09 2.23
CA SER A 786 20.90 -23.22 3.19
C SER A 786 21.49 -23.66 4.52
N TYR A 787 21.66 -22.70 5.42
CA TYR A 787 21.95 -22.94 6.83
C TYR A 787 20.66 -23.34 7.55
N SER A 788 20.74 -24.04 8.68
CA SER A 788 19.58 -24.51 9.47
C SER A 788 18.65 -23.38 9.98
N ASN A 789 19.01 -22.12 9.73
CA ASN A 789 18.19 -20.93 10.02
C ASN A 789 17.19 -20.55 8.90
N ASN A 790 17.03 -21.36 7.83
CA ASN A 790 16.32 -20.94 6.61
C ASN A 790 16.86 -19.64 5.99
N ILE A 791 18.09 -19.27 6.34
CA ILE A 791 18.83 -18.19 5.71
C ILE A 791 19.40 -18.76 4.42
N CYS A 792 18.72 -18.48 3.32
CA CYS A 792 19.18 -18.86 1.99
C CYS A 792 20.09 -17.75 1.46
N THR A 793 21.39 -17.81 1.76
CA THR A 793 22.34 -16.98 1.02
C THR A 793 22.44 -17.60 -0.36
N SER A 794 21.87 -16.97 -1.38
CA SER A 794 22.12 -17.35 -2.76
C SER A 794 23.29 -16.55 -3.29
N LEU A 795 24.21 -17.22 -3.97
CA LEU A 795 25.23 -16.61 -4.80
C LEU A 795 24.93 -17.01 -6.23
N LYS A 796 24.52 -16.04 -7.03
CA LYS A 796 24.14 -16.24 -8.42
C LYS A 796 25.08 -15.48 -9.33
N MET A 797 25.84 -16.22 -10.11
CA MET A 797 26.77 -15.68 -11.09
C MET A 797 26.15 -15.80 -12.47
N GLN A 798 26.16 -14.71 -13.23
CA GLN A 798 25.63 -14.68 -14.60
C GLN A 798 26.71 -14.14 -15.54
N ARG A 799 26.75 -14.66 -16.76
CA ARG A 799 27.54 -14.15 -17.88
C ARG A 799 26.62 -13.96 -19.07
N ILE A 800 26.70 -12.79 -19.70
CA ILE A 800 26.01 -12.47 -20.95
C ILE A 800 27.05 -11.87 -21.89
N GLU A 801 27.43 -12.62 -22.94
CA GLU A 801 28.55 -12.27 -23.82
C GLU A 801 29.87 -12.08 -23.01
N ASN A 802 30.38 -10.85 -22.97
CA ASN A 802 31.57 -10.46 -22.20
C ASN A 802 31.23 -9.81 -20.84
N ASN A 803 29.96 -9.65 -20.49
CA ASN A 803 29.56 -9.05 -19.21
C ASN A 803 29.31 -10.13 -18.17
N TYR A 804 29.73 -9.86 -16.93
CA TYR A 804 29.57 -10.76 -15.81
C TYR A 804 28.78 -10.05 -14.71
N SER A 805 27.99 -10.77 -13.93
CA SER A 805 27.37 -10.22 -12.73
C SER A 805 27.32 -11.24 -11.61
N ILE A 806 27.44 -10.76 -10.38
CA ILE A 806 27.25 -11.54 -9.17
C ILE A 806 26.07 -10.93 -8.42
N GLU A 807 25.02 -11.72 -8.26
CA GLU A 807 23.86 -11.43 -7.44
C GLU A 807 23.97 -12.22 -6.14
N PHE A 808 23.69 -11.55 -5.03
CA PHE A 808 23.67 -12.16 -3.71
C PHE A 808 22.55 -11.60 -2.85
N ASP A 809 21.99 -12.46 -2.02
CA ASP A 809 20.96 -12.10 -1.03
C ASP A 809 21.63 -11.63 0.27
N MET A 810 21.33 -10.40 0.71
CA MET A 810 21.85 -9.77 1.93
C MET A 810 20.79 -9.55 3.01
N GLY A 811 19.78 -10.42 3.11
CA GLY A 811 18.78 -10.32 4.18
C GLY A 811 19.35 -10.06 5.59
N ASP A 812 20.61 -10.46 5.83
CA ASP A 812 21.23 -10.48 7.17
C ASP A 812 22.67 -9.94 7.24
N MET A 813 23.06 -8.89 6.50
CA MET A 813 24.33 -8.20 6.83
C MET A 813 24.26 -7.58 8.23
N TRP A 814 25.39 -7.58 8.94
CA TRP A 814 25.47 -6.85 10.21
C TRP A 814 25.33 -5.33 9.96
N PRO A 815 24.71 -4.56 10.88
CA PRO A 815 24.53 -3.10 10.72
C PRO A 815 25.82 -2.31 10.43
N ASP A 816 26.97 -2.90 10.76
CA ASP A 816 28.29 -2.29 10.67
C ASP A 816 29.01 -2.60 9.35
N GLU A 817 28.51 -3.57 8.57
CA GLU A 817 29.03 -3.97 7.27
C GLU A 817 28.42 -3.07 6.17
N ARG A 818 28.75 -1.77 6.13
CA ARG A 818 28.25 -0.90 5.06
C ARG A 818 28.93 -1.22 3.73
N ILE A 819 28.16 -1.67 2.75
CA ILE A 819 28.58 -1.61 1.34
C ILE A 819 28.33 -0.18 0.87
N ASP A 820 29.35 0.43 0.28
CA ASP A 820 29.22 1.76 -0.31
C ASP A 820 28.19 1.69 -1.47
N SER A 821 27.19 2.56 -1.41
CA SER A 821 25.98 2.51 -2.27
C SER A 821 26.30 2.69 -3.74
N ASP A 822 27.45 3.27 -4.04
CA ASP A 822 27.93 3.57 -5.39
C ASP A 822 28.22 2.28 -6.22
N TYR A 823 28.22 1.10 -5.59
CA TYR A 823 28.68 -0.15 -6.20
C TYR A 823 27.61 -1.24 -6.34
N VAL A 824 26.36 -0.97 -5.96
CA VAL A 824 25.28 -1.96 -6.01
C VAL A 824 24.02 -1.43 -6.71
N GLU A 825 23.50 -2.16 -7.70
CA GLU A 825 22.14 -1.92 -8.17
C GLU A 825 21.14 -2.62 -7.24
N PHE A 826 20.23 -1.85 -6.64
CA PHE A 826 19.12 -2.38 -5.84
C PHE A 826 18.09 -3.06 -6.75
N GLN A 827 17.91 -4.37 -6.59
CA GLN A 827 16.91 -5.12 -7.36
C GLN A 827 15.57 -5.24 -6.62
N SER A 828 15.63 -5.46 -5.30
CA SER A 828 14.53 -5.41 -4.31
C SER A 828 15.14 -5.72 -2.95
N ASN A 829 14.77 -5.07 -1.84
CA ASN A 829 15.31 -5.45 -0.53
C ASN A 829 14.85 -6.89 -0.20
N PRO A 830 15.75 -7.88 0.06
CA PRO A 830 17.19 -7.76 0.35
C PRO A 830 18.17 -8.38 -0.69
N ILE A 831 17.85 -8.33 -1.97
CA ILE A 831 18.68 -8.87 -3.07
C ILE A 831 19.53 -7.76 -3.73
N TYR A 832 20.84 -8.00 -3.79
CA TYR A 832 21.87 -7.07 -4.27
C TYR A 832 22.58 -7.67 -5.49
N ARG A 833 22.87 -6.84 -6.50
CA ARG A 833 23.56 -7.30 -7.73
C ARG A 833 24.72 -6.38 -8.09
N ILE A 834 25.89 -7.00 -8.32
CA ILE A 834 27.12 -6.33 -8.77
C ILE A 834 27.40 -6.76 -10.21
N TYR A 835 27.57 -5.78 -11.10
CA TYR A 835 27.98 -6.00 -12.47
C TYR A 835 29.49 -5.79 -12.63
N PHE A 836 30.10 -6.61 -13.47
CA PHE A 836 31.49 -6.55 -13.91
C PHE A 836 31.49 -6.48 -15.43
N ASN A 837 31.95 -5.37 -16.01
CA ASN A 837 31.80 -5.08 -17.44
C ASN A 837 32.85 -5.76 -18.33
N GLY A 838 33.21 -7.03 -18.06
CA GLY A 838 34.16 -7.77 -18.89
C GLY A 838 35.59 -7.21 -18.91
N ASP A 839 35.89 -6.27 -18.02
CA ASP A 839 37.20 -5.66 -17.85
C ASP A 839 37.85 -6.20 -16.57
N ASP A 840 38.95 -6.95 -16.73
CA ASP A 840 39.73 -7.54 -15.65
C ASP A 840 40.19 -6.49 -14.63
N HIS A 841 40.43 -5.24 -15.07
CA HIS A 841 40.82 -4.14 -14.18
C HIS A 841 39.65 -3.61 -13.33
N ASP A 842 38.44 -3.52 -13.89
CA ASP A 842 37.24 -3.13 -13.15
C ASP A 842 36.85 -4.21 -12.13
N MET A 843 37.03 -5.48 -12.49
CA MET A 843 36.88 -6.61 -11.57
C MET A 843 37.83 -6.52 -10.37
N ALA A 844 39.14 -6.39 -10.60
CA ALA A 844 40.12 -6.32 -9.53
C ALA A 844 39.91 -5.08 -8.62
N ARG A 845 39.53 -3.94 -9.22
CA ARG A 845 39.20 -2.72 -8.47
C ARG A 845 37.97 -2.92 -7.57
N ARG A 846 36.91 -3.54 -8.09
CA ARG A 846 35.65 -3.76 -7.35
C ARG A 846 35.76 -4.87 -6.30
N GLU A 847 36.56 -5.91 -6.54
CA GLU A 847 36.87 -6.94 -5.53
C GLU A 847 37.45 -6.32 -4.26
N GLY A 848 38.37 -5.36 -4.43
CA GLY A 848 38.98 -4.59 -3.34
C GLY A 848 38.00 -3.80 -2.47
N LEU A 849 36.78 -3.56 -2.96
CA LEU A 849 35.72 -2.78 -2.31
C LEU A 849 34.67 -3.66 -1.64
N LEU A 850 34.66 -4.98 -1.88
CA LEU A 850 33.73 -5.89 -1.22
C LEU A 850 34.08 -6.05 0.27
N PRO A 851 33.07 -6.16 1.17
CA PRO A 851 33.29 -6.54 2.55
C PRO A 851 34.13 -7.80 2.66
N GLU A 852 35.02 -7.85 3.64
CA GLU A 852 35.97 -8.95 3.83
C GLU A 852 35.27 -10.30 3.89
N ARG A 853 34.08 -10.38 4.48
CA ARG A 853 33.26 -11.59 4.55
C ARG A 853 32.78 -12.07 3.17
N LEU A 854 32.31 -11.16 2.32
CA LEU A 854 31.85 -11.49 0.97
C LEU A 854 33.03 -11.89 0.07
N ARG A 855 34.16 -11.18 0.20
CA ARG A 855 35.42 -11.56 -0.44
C ARG A 855 35.87 -12.95 0.02
N ASN A 856 35.86 -13.21 1.32
CA ASN A 856 36.16 -14.52 1.88
C ASN A 856 35.18 -15.61 1.43
N LEU A 857 33.90 -15.29 1.24
CA LEU A 857 32.92 -16.24 0.69
C LEU A 857 33.24 -16.55 -0.78
N MET A 858 33.52 -15.53 -1.60
CA MET A 858 33.95 -15.70 -2.99
C MET A 858 35.25 -16.50 -3.09
N LEU A 859 36.24 -16.17 -2.26
CA LEU A 859 37.50 -16.91 -2.12
C LEU A 859 37.27 -18.32 -1.62
N ARG A 860 36.35 -18.57 -0.68
CA ARG A 860 36.00 -19.93 -0.23
C ARG A 860 35.30 -20.74 -1.31
N VAL A 861 34.46 -20.12 -2.12
CA VAL A 861 33.80 -20.79 -3.26
C VAL A 861 34.83 -21.11 -4.36
N ARG A 862 35.81 -20.23 -4.58
CA ARG A 862 36.92 -20.41 -5.53
C ARG A 862 37.97 -21.42 -5.06
N ASP A 863 38.41 -21.30 -3.80
CA ASP A 863 39.58 -21.98 -3.22
C ASP A 863 39.21 -23.17 -2.32
N PHE A 864 37.93 -23.59 -2.29
CA PHE A 864 37.52 -24.80 -1.54
C PHE A 864 38.36 -26.00 -2.04
N PRO A 865 39.25 -26.60 -1.24
CA PRO A 865 40.32 -27.39 -1.81
C PRO A 865 39.79 -28.71 -2.36
N ALA A 866 39.96 -28.94 -3.67
CA ALA A 866 39.63 -30.20 -4.33
C ALA A 866 40.29 -31.44 -3.66
N ARG A 867 41.40 -31.23 -2.94
CA ARG A 867 42.14 -32.28 -2.21
C ARG A 867 41.52 -32.68 -0.86
N SER A 868 40.58 -31.90 -0.32
CA SER A 868 39.91 -32.18 0.96
C SER A 868 38.66 -33.08 0.80
N LEU A 869 38.18 -33.25 -0.43
CA LEU A 869 36.96 -33.97 -0.79
C LEU A 869 37.30 -35.41 -1.20
N THR A 870 37.69 -36.24 -0.24
CA THR A 870 37.58 -37.70 -0.35
C THR A 870 36.29 -38.16 0.37
N PRO A 871 35.61 -39.20 -0.11
CA PRO A 871 34.43 -39.76 0.55
C PRO A 871 34.69 -40.08 2.04
N GLU A 872 35.92 -40.51 2.35
CA GLU A 872 36.37 -40.89 3.68
C GLU A 872 36.49 -39.70 4.66
N ARG A 873 36.73 -38.47 4.18
CA ARG A 873 36.88 -37.28 5.06
C ARG A 873 35.64 -36.40 5.16
N THR A 874 34.75 -36.43 4.17
CA THR A 874 33.63 -35.49 4.08
C THR A 874 32.27 -36.10 4.36
N ARG A 875 32.16 -37.43 4.44
CA ARG A 875 30.90 -38.19 4.67
C ARG A 875 29.76 -37.80 3.71
N LEU A 876 30.05 -37.14 2.58
CA LEU A 876 29.07 -36.75 1.58
C LEU A 876 28.83 -37.90 0.60
N PRO A 877 27.58 -38.13 0.14
CA PRO A 877 27.30 -39.11 -0.90
C PRO A 877 28.04 -38.78 -2.20
N PRO A 878 28.58 -39.78 -2.94
CA PRO A 878 29.33 -39.56 -4.18
C PRO A 878 28.67 -38.62 -5.23
N PRO A 879 27.32 -38.62 -5.42
CA PRO A 879 26.66 -37.70 -6.34
C PRO A 879 26.80 -36.22 -5.96
N LEU A 880 26.76 -35.91 -4.66
CA LEU A 880 26.91 -34.54 -4.15
C LEU A 880 28.35 -34.05 -4.28
N LEU A 881 29.31 -34.96 -4.11
CA LEU A 881 30.73 -34.69 -4.29
C LEU A 881 31.07 -34.33 -5.75
N ASN A 882 30.43 -35.00 -6.72
CA ASN A 882 30.59 -34.73 -8.13
C ASN A 882 29.95 -33.40 -8.54
N LEU A 883 28.75 -33.09 -8.02
CA LEU A 883 28.07 -31.82 -8.24
C LEU A 883 28.93 -30.63 -7.78
N LEU A 884 29.56 -30.74 -6.60
CA LEU A 884 30.49 -29.73 -6.08
C LEU A 884 31.72 -29.51 -6.98
N ARG A 885 32.31 -30.59 -7.50
CA ARG A 885 33.47 -30.51 -8.42
C ARG A 885 33.10 -29.89 -9.77
N GLU A 886 31.93 -30.21 -10.32
CA GLU A 886 31.42 -29.59 -11.55
C GLU A 886 31.10 -28.10 -11.36
N SER A 887 30.55 -27.74 -10.19
CA SER A 887 30.27 -26.35 -9.81
C SER A 887 31.55 -25.51 -9.77
N GLN A 888 32.62 -26.05 -9.18
CA GLN A 888 33.93 -25.40 -9.10
C GLN A 888 34.57 -25.19 -10.47
N ALA A 889 34.53 -26.21 -11.35
CA ALA A 889 35.09 -26.12 -12.69
C ALA A 889 34.37 -25.04 -13.53
N ARG A 890 33.04 -24.92 -13.39
CA ARG A 890 32.24 -23.91 -14.08
C ARG A 890 32.48 -22.50 -13.53
N ILE A 891 32.64 -22.34 -12.22
CA ILE A 891 32.96 -21.05 -11.58
C ILE A 891 34.38 -20.58 -11.95
N ALA A 892 35.36 -21.50 -11.97
CA ALA A 892 36.72 -21.20 -12.39
C ALA A 892 36.83 -20.86 -13.89
N ALA A 893 35.92 -21.38 -14.73
CA ALA A 893 35.82 -21.01 -16.14
C ALA A 893 35.10 -19.66 -16.37
N LEU A 894 34.36 -19.16 -15.38
CA LEU A 894 33.58 -17.92 -15.44
C LEU A 894 34.33 -16.69 -14.90
N LEU A 895 35.43 -16.87 -14.15
CA LEU A 895 36.23 -15.77 -13.60
C LEU A 895 37.67 -15.79 -14.15
N PRO A 896 38.21 -14.67 -14.66
CA PRO A 896 39.64 -14.55 -14.96
C PRO A 896 40.49 -14.73 -13.69
N PRO A 897 41.77 -15.10 -13.80
CA PRO A 897 42.66 -15.23 -12.65
C PRO A 897 42.79 -13.89 -11.93
N LEU A 898 42.22 -13.80 -10.73
CA LEU A 898 42.35 -12.66 -9.84
C LEU A 898 43.82 -12.55 -9.39
N GLY A 899 44.43 -11.39 -9.57
CA GLY A 899 45.81 -11.14 -9.16
C GLY A 899 45.99 -11.31 -7.65
N HIS A 900 47.07 -11.98 -7.25
CA HIS A 900 47.42 -12.25 -5.84
C HIS A 900 47.75 -10.99 -5.04
#